data_AF-Q2SSC2-F1
#
_entry.id   AF-Q2SSC2-F1
#
_cell.length_a   1.000
_cell.length_b   1.000
_cell.length_c   1.000
_cell.angle_alpha   90.00
_cell.angle_beta   90.00
_cell.angle_gamma   90.00
#
_symmetry.space_group_name_H-M   'P 1'
#
loop_
_entity.id
_entity.type
_entity.pdbx_description
1 polymer ?
#
loop_
_entity_poly.entity_id
_entity_poly.type
_entity_poly.pdbx_seq_one_letter_code
_entity_poly.pdbx_strand_id
1 'polypeptide(L)'
;MKKNKLLSKSYKIAILLLTATSGLSLTTLIKNVNQDNTVVRLYQDGSGNSGSTSGNGNNGTSNGNDNTTNSTDPLTPKISDQFDTFKEKAEKSIKETLEKVQKKATEIIEQELGKLKKLDEGTDKSEQYFKNLQKRVYLTELKKHFSNKDAFEKEASKYGFDITFPKVIANDKKVDTAIVKFNGKTYNNIKVSPDEAERDYTKVVEKDKQDGVEKNKKEQENVITSHRLDALLSNYSQSLLSKLKDIIYKEEQDLPEFGKDIFFSQKNLNESNTTTNESGNTTNIDGYTIVLKEEHKTWQDYIKTKIKNRFVDFDLNQNQAFQFNTQSSNSSKPTPPNIPDINKKPLDPTEKRDQNSVEYAEQLPRLQPILKWQYADKDQGYIKSTFKPENEEKEPIFFFINPVNTRFKYHVTSLDDSGRATVKIKDQVKDVERTYYTSELTYNADPRFTFILENLSKKIEAKFLQLYKALLLDEKINYVELNNDHLQTSLFGLVNLATRIVSDTKYLHNVLYNIATNKYQSLNDISSDDDYASWINKVSNQAFSRLLHAISASQLNNQNNPWTVLTGGFKSVQEIYQELARVSGTREAIIKKANEFNIDLKHLDQLYDYLDTSILKAQTSANQIGKALNILSWYDDFTNHIKDTSEHSALLKILTDTSEIKNNEEKVKELQESYQSAIKKLEDNNRENKRPLIIISSLFIALSLLFIIANTLVFLIKAKRSNNKNAKLTFIISTTISTIITISSIILLIIGLKG
;
A
#
# COMPACT_ATOMS: atom_id res chain seq x y z
N MET A 1 65.59 -19.72 -23.43
CA MET A 1 64.11 -19.85 -23.47
C MET A 1 63.40 -20.29 -22.17
N LYS A 2 64.06 -20.54 -21.02
CA LYS A 2 63.38 -20.96 -19.76
C LYS A 2 63.08 -19.83 -18.75
N LYS A 3 63.64 -18.62 -18.90
CA LYS A 3 63.42 -17.48 -17.97
C LYS A 3 62.09 -16.71 -18.18
N ASN A 4 61.53 -16.67 -19.39
CA ASN A 4 60.27 -15.96 -19.68
C ASN A 4 59.00 -16.71 -19.22
N LYS A 5 59.07 -18.02 -18.96
CA LYS A 5 57.90 -18.81 -18.55
C LYS A 5 57.51 -18.61 -17.08
N LEU A 6 58.47 -18.28 -16.21
CA LEU A 6 58.24 -18.03 -14.78
C LEU A 6 57.68 -16.62 -14.53
N LEU A 7 58.24 -15.59 -15.18
CA LEU A 7 57.73 -14.22 -15.10
C LEU A 7 56.29 -14.10 -15.62
N SER A 8 55.93 -14.78 -16.72
CA SER A 8 54.54 -14.74 -17.20
C SER A 8 53.55 -15.48 -16.29
N LYS A 9 53.99 -16.49 -15.52
CA LYS A 9 53.14 -17.18 -14.54
C LYS A 9 52.91 -16.34 -13.28
N SER A 10 53.95 -15.64 -12.80
CA SER A 10 53.83 -14.70 -11.68
C SER A 10 52.92 -13.51 -12.02
N TYR A 11 53.05 -12.98 -13.24
CA TYR A 11 52.18 -11.90 -13.73
C TYR A 11 50.73 -12.35 -13.90
N LYS A 12 50.51 -13.58 -14.38
CA LYS A 12 49.16 -14.17 -14.47
C LYS A 12 48.55 -14.43 -13.09
N ILE A 13 49.34 -14.85 -12.08
CA ILE A 13 48.86 -15.03 -10.70
C ILE A 13 48.55 -13.69 -10.03
N ALA A 14 49.36 -12.65 -10.28
CA ALA A 14 49.10 -11.30 -9.80
C ALA A 14 47.83 -10.70 -10.43
N ILE A 15 47.64 -10.88 -11.74
CA ILE A 15 46.39 -10.50 -12.43
C ILE A 15 45.20 -11.32 -11.90
N LEU A 16 45.36 -12.63 -11.66
CA LEU A 16 44.30 -13.48 -11.12
C LEU A 16 43.88 -13.07 -9.69
N LEU A 17 44.85 -12.64 -8.86
CA LEU A 17 44.57 -12.09 -7.52
C LEU A 17 43.89 -10.71 -7.59
N LEU A 18 44.32 -9.84 -8.51
CA LEU A 18 43.70 -8.52 -8.73
C LEU A 18 42.29 -8.62 -9.35
N THR A 19 42.01 -9.66 -10.14
CA THR A 19 40.65 -9.95 -10.64
C THR A 19 39.77 -10.68 -9.63
N ALA A 20 40.37 -11.39 -8.66
CA ALA A 20 39.62 -12.07 -7.60
C ALA A 20 39.18 -11.11 -6.47
N THR A 21 39.93 -10.03 -6.22
CA THR A 21 39.54 -9.00 -5.23
C THR A 21 38.51 -8.01 -5.76
N SER A 22 38.33 -7.91 -7.08
CA SER A 22 37.27 -7.13 -7.73
C SER A 22 35.96 -7.92 -7.95
N GLY A 23 35.94 -9.22 -7.63
CA GLY A 23 34.81 -10.13 -7.86
C GLY A 23 34.18 -10.76 -6.62
N LEU A 24 34.57 -10.35 -5.40
CA LEU A 24 33.92 -10.81 -4.16
C LEU A 24 32.63 -10.00 -3.89
N SER A 25 31.69 -10.09 -4.82
CA SER A 25 30.27 -10.03 -4.48
C SER A 25 29.85 -11.39 -3.93
N LEU A 26 29.13 -11.33 -2.82
CA LEU A 26 28.65 -12.43 -1.99
C LEU A 26 27.60 -13.32 -2.71
N THR A 27 27.96 -14.05 -3.77
CA THR A 27 26.98 -14.78 -4.62
C THR A 27 27.13 -16.30 -4.71
N THR A 28 28.01 -16.95 -3.95
CA THR A 28 28.14 -18.42 -4.02
C THR A 28 28.27 -19.06 -2.65
N LEU A 29 27.22 -18.96 -1.82
CA LEU A 29 26.92 -19.96 -0.80
C LEU A 29 25.47 -19.84 -0.34
N ILE A 30 24.52 -20.40 -1.10
CA ILE A 30 23.28 -21.03 -0.62
C ILE A 30 22.78 -21.89 -1.79
N LYS A 31 22.98 -23.20 -1.65
CA LYS A 31 22.36 -24.23 -2.47
C LYS A 31 20.98 -24.46 -1.85
N ASN A 32 19.94 -24.09 -2.58
CA ASN A 32 18.54 -24.15 -2.15
C ASN A 32 18.15 -25.57 -1.71
N VAL A 33 17.64 -25.65 -0.48
CA VAL A 33 16.66 -26.64 -0.03
C VAL A 33 15.29 -26.09 -0.42
N ASN A 34 14.51 -26.90 -1.13
CA ASN A 34 13.12 -26.64 -1.48
C ASN A 34 12.29 -26.32 -0.24
N GLN A 35 11.52 -25.22 -0.28
CA GLN A 35 10.22 -25.11 0.38
C GLN A 35 9.34 -24.09 -0.35
N ASP A 36 8.07 -24.46 -0.51
CA ASP A 36 7.09 -23.92 -1.45
C ASP A 36 6.77 -22.43 -1.29
N ASN A 37 6.75 -21.73 -2.43
CA ASN A 37 6.44 -20.30 -2.55
C ASN A 37 5.10 -20.13 -3.28
N THR A 38 3.99 -20.07 -2.53
CA THR A 38 2.62 -19.94 -3.07
C THR A 38 2.00 -18.54 -2.93
N VAL A 39 2.79 -17.48 -2.68
CA VAL A 39 2.23 -16.13 -2.38
C VAL A 39 2.45 -15.09 -3.51
N VAL A 40 3.05 -15.44 -4.65
CA VAL A 40 3.58 -14.44 -5.61
C VAL A 40 2.69 -14.14 -6.84
N ARG A 41 1.36 -14.27 -6.79
CA ARG A 41 0.52 -14.06 -8.01
C ARG A 41 -0.71 -13.16 -7.93
N LEU A 42 -0.84 -12.27 -6.93
CA LEU A 42 -2.07 -11.49 -6.76
C LEU A 42 -2.03 -9.98 -7.08
N TYR A 43 -0.90 -9.41 -7.50
CA TYR A 43 -0.83 -7.94 -7.71
C TYR A 43 0.02 -7.53 -8.92
N GLN A 44 -0.30 -8.06 -10.10
CA GLN A 44 0.22 -7.55 -11.36
C GLN A 44 -0.89 -7.60 -12.41
N ASP A 45 -1.52 -6.45 -12.69
CA ASP A 45 -2.01 -6.08 -14.01
C ASP A 45 -2.50 -4.63 -14.05
N GLY A 46 -2.10 -3.90 -15.11
CA GLY A 46 -2.79 -2.69 -15.58
C GLY A 46 -1.98 -1.39 -15.70
N SER A 47 -1.02 -1.32 -16.64
CA SER A 47 -0.67 -0.06 -17.35
C SER A 47 -1.85 0.33 -18.27
N GLY A 48 -2.18 1.56 -18.65
CA GLY A 48 -1.64 2.92 -18.53
C GLY A 48 -2.17 3.69 -19.76
N ASN A 49 -2.80 4.86 -19.60
CA ASN A 49 -2.77 5.92 -20.63
C ASN A 49 -3.32 7.25 -20.08
N SER A 50 -2.56 8.32 -20.28
CA SER A 50 -2.85 9.70 -19.89
C SER A 50 -3.38 10.51 -21.06
N GLY A 51 -4.37 11.38 -20.80
CA GLY A 51 -4.87 12.37 -21.75
C GLY A 51 -5.32 13.61 -20.99
N SER A 52 -4.54 14.69 -21.10
CA SER A 52 -4.80 15.99 -20.48
C SER A 52 -5.87 16.76 -21.26
N THR A 53 -6.76 17.48 -20.58
CA THR A 53 -7.44 18.63 -21.18
C THR A 53 -7.70 19.72 -20.15
N SER A 54 -7.23 20.91 -20.51
CA SER A 54 -7.30 22.22 -19.84
C SER A 54 -8.74 22.78 -19.85
N GLY A 55 -9.09 23.63 -18.87
CA GLY A 55 -10.33 24.41 -18.94
C GLY A 55 -10.73 25.20 -17.69
N ASN A 56 -10.10 26.38 -17.53
CA ASN A 56 -10.65 27.68 -17.12
C ASN A 56 -11.57 27.84 -15.88
N GLY A 57 -11.16 28.76 -15.00
CA GLY A 57 -11.91 29.20 -13.83
C GLY A 57 -13.00 30.23 -14.12
N ASN A 58 -13.84 30.45 -13.11
CA ASN A 58 -14.58 31.70 -12.98
C ASN A 58 -14.82 32.05 -11.50
N ASN A 59 -14.50 33.31 -11.19
CA ASN A 59 -14.66 33.97 -9.90
C ASN A 59 -16.15 34.22 -9.59
N GLY A 60 -16.52 34.10 -8.32
CA GLY A 60 -17.84 34.49 -7.80
C GLY A 60 -17.75 34.93 -6.34
N THR A 61 -17.68 36.23 -6.15
CA THR A 61 -17.66 36.98 -4.88
C THR A 61 -19.04 37.01 -4.20
N SER A 62 -19.15 36.83 -2.87
CA SER A 62 -20.16 37.54 -2.04
C SER A 62 -19.93 37.37 -0.52
N ASN A 63 -19.51 38.47 0.11
CA ASN A 63 -19.88 39.05 1.42
C ASN A 63 -20.77 38.28 2.43
N GLY A 64 -20.33 38.30 3.70
CA GLY A 64 -21.02 39.07 4.77
C GLY A 64 -21.68 38.29 5.92
N ASN A 65 -21.06 38.36 7.12
CA ASN A 65 -21.58 38.30 8.51
C ASN A 65 -22.73 37.33 8.90
N ASP A 66 -22.53 36.50 9.93
CA ASP A 66 -22.75 36.92 11.33
C ASP A 66 -22.30 35.87 12.35
N ASN A 67 -21.95 36.35 13.54
CA ASN A 67 -21.32 35.63 14.65
C ASN A 67 -22.40 35.24 15.68
N THR A 68 -22.66 33.95 15.90
CA THR A 68 -23.32 33.48 17.14
C THR A 68 -22.87 32.07 17.50
N THR A 69 -22.06 31.99 18.54
CA THR A 69 -21.75 30.80 19.34
C THR A 69 -23.02 30.24 19.98
N ASN A 70 -23.42 29.02 19.59
CA ASN A 70 -24.32 28.18 20.38
C ASN A 70 -23.79 26.75 20.42
N SER A 71 -23.63 26.26 21.65
CA SER A 71 -23.37 24.88 22.03
C SER A 71 -24.35 23.93 21.32
N THR A 72 -23.84 22.97 20.54
CA THR A 72 -24.64 21.89 19.97
C THR A 72 -24.35 20.59 20.70
N ASP A 73 -25.37 20.09 21.41
CA ASP A 73 -25.51 18.66 21.73
C ASP A 73 -25.30 17.80 20.47
N PRO A 74 -24.78 16.56 20.62
CA PRO A 74 -24.51 15.71 19.47
C PRO A 74 -25.81 15.34 18.75
N LEU A 75 -25.97 15.84 17.51
CA LEU A 75 -27.08 15.55 16.62
C LEU A 75 -27.19 14.02 16.41
N THR A 76 -28.34 13.46 16.77
CA THR A 76 -28.73 12.11 16.38
C THR A 76 -28.76 12.00 14.84
N PRO A 77 -28.37 10.86 14.24
CA PRO A 77 -28.35 10.75 12.79
C PRO A 77 -29.75 10.94 12.20
N LYS A 78 -29.94 12.00 11.41
CA LYS A 78 -31.24 12.36 10.83
C LYS A 78 -31.24 12.03 9.33
N ILE A 79 -32.37 11.51 8.84
CA ILE A 79 -32.63 11.41 7.39
C ILE A 79 -32.48 12.81 6.77
N SER A 80 -31.86 12.89 5.59
CA SER A 80 -31.68 14.17 4.89
C SER A 80 -33.02 14.85 4.63
N ASP A 81 -33.12 16.14 4.93
CA ASP A 81 -34.32 16.94 4.63
C ASP A 81 -34.63 17.01 3.11
N GLN A 82 -33.69 16.60 2.25
CA GLN A 82 -33.84 16.51 0.80
C GLN A 82 -34.17 15.09 0.29
N PHE A 83 -34.41 14.13 1.17
CA PHE A 83 -34.58 12.71 0.79
C PHE A 83 -35.67 12.50 -0.26
N ASP A 84 -36.77 13.25 -0.18
CA ASP A 84 -37.89 13.11 -1.12
C ASP A 84 -37.49 13.44 -2.58
N THR A 85 -36.37 14.14 -2.80
CA THR A 85 -35.82 14.44 -4.14
C THR A 85 -34.90 13.33 -4.68
N PHE A 86 -34.49 12.38 -3.84
CA PHE A 86 -33.44 11.41 -4.19
C PHE A 86 -33.87 10.44 -5.28
N LYS A 87 -35.13 10.01 -5.24
CA LYS A 87 -35.72 9.14 -6.27
C LYS A 87 -35.56 9.74 -7.66
N GLU A 88 -35.98 10.99 -7.84
CA GLU A 88 -35.91 11.68 -9.13
C GLU A 88 -34.46 11.87 -9.58
N LYS A 89 -33.55 12.23 -8.66
CA LYS A 89 -32.11 12.35 -8.94
C LYS A 89 -31.51 11.03 -9.42
N ALA A 90 -31.82 9.93 -8.74
CA ALA A 90 -31.34 8.61 -9.09
C ALA A 90 -31.91 8.15 -10.44
N GLU A 91 -33.20 8.33 -10.68
CA GLU A 91 -33.85 8.00 -11.97
C GLU A 91 -33.21 8.76 -13.13
N LYS A 92 -33.00 10.08 -12.98
CA LYS A 92 -32.32 10.91 -13.98
C LYS A 92 -30.90 10.44 -14.23
N SER A 93 -30.10 10.25 -13.17
CA SER A 93 -28.72 9.81 -13.32
C SER A 93 -28.61 8.42 -13.93
N ILE A 94 -29.49 7.48 -13.54
CA ILE A 94 -29.53 6.13 -14.11
C ILE A 94 -29.82 6.19 -15.60
N LYS A 95 -30.80 7.02 -16.02
CA LYS A 95 -31.11 7.20 -17.44
C LYS A 95 -29.91 7.73 -18.23
N GLU A 96 -29.26 8.78 -17.74
CA GLU A 96 -28.04 9.34 -18.37
C GLU A 96 -26.89 8.32 -18.42
N THR A 97 -26.75 7.47 -17.39
CA THR A 97 -25.79 6.37 -17.39
C THR A 97 -26.13 5.32 -18.44
N LEU A 98 -27.39 4.91 -18.55
CA LEU A 98 -27.85 3.93 -19.54
C LEU A 98 -27.64 4.41 -20.98
N GLU A 99 -27.89 5.70 -21.25
CA GLU A 99 -27.57 6.33 -22.54
C GLU A 99 -26.08 6.16 -22.90
N LYS A 100 -25.18 6.43 -21.95
CA LYS A 100 -23.72 6.28 -22.12
C LYS A 100 -23.33 4.81 -22.27
N VAL A 101 -23.98 3.91 -21.53
CA VAL A 101 -23.75 2.46 -21.60
C VAL A 101 -24.11 1.92 -22.98
N GLN A 102 -25.29 2.25 -23.51
CA GLN A 102 -25.73 1.79 -24.83
C GLN A 102 -24.77 2.25 -25.93
N LYS A 103 -24.37 3.53 -25.89
CA LYS A 103 -23.42 4.10 -26.86
C LYS A 103 -22.08 3.36 -26.80
N LYS A 104 -21.49 3.25 -25.61
CA LYS A 104 -20.18 2.61 -25.42
C LYS A 104 -20.21 1.11 -25.71
N ALA A 105 -21.30 0.41 -25.39
CA ALA A 105 -21.49 -0.98 -25.75
C ALA A 105 -21.47 -1.16 -27.26
N THR A 106 -22.22 -0.33 -28.00
CA THR A 106 -22.24 -0.35 -29.47
C THR A 106 -20.84 -0.10 -30.04
N GLU A 107 -20.11 0.89 -29.53
CA GLU A 107 -18.72 1.18 -29.93
C GLU A 107 -17.79 -0.02 -29.69
N ILE A 108 -17.87 -0.66 -28.52
CA ILE A 108 -17.07 -1.86 -28.19
C ILE A 108 -17.38 -2.99 -29.17
N ILE A 109 -18.66 -3.24 -29.46
CA ILE A 109 -19.11 -4.32 -30.34
C ILE A 109 -18.63 -4.06 -31.78
N GLU A 110 -18.75 -2.83 -32.28
CA GLU A 110 -18.30 -2.46 -33.62
C GLU A 110 -16.78 -2.55 -33.77
N GLN A 111 -16.02 -2.14 -32.75
CA GLN A 111 -14.57 -2.31 -32.72
C GLN A 111 -14.16 -3.79 -32.73
N GLU A 112 -14.84 -4.65 -31.97
CA GLU A 112 -14.53 -6.08 -31.94
C GLU A 112 -14.96 -6.80 -33.24
N LEU A 113 -16.08 -6.38 -33.86
CA LEU A 113 -16.49 -6.87 -35.19
C LEU A 113 -15.51 -6.42 -36.28
N GLY A 114 -15.00 -5.19 -36.22
CA GLY A 114 -14.04 -4.65 -37.18
C GLY A 114 -12.67 -5.33 -37.17
N LYS A 115 -12.32 -6.02 -36.08
CA LYS A 115 -11.09 -6.84 -35.99
C LYS A 115 -11.20 -8.18 -36.73
N LEU A 116 -12.41 -8.60 -37.09
CA LEU A 116 -12.64 -9.89 -37.73
C LEU A 116 -12.57 -9.76 -39.25
N LYS A 117 -11.71 -10.56 -39.88
CA LYS A 117 -11.75 -10.79 -41.34
C LYS A 117 -13.09 -11.40 -41.75
N LYS A 118 -13.54 -11.12 -42.96
CA LYS A 118 -14.75 -11.73 -43.50
C LYS A 118 -14.54 -13.24 -43.68
N LEU A 119 -15.62 -14.02 -43.60
CA LEU A 119 -15.54 -15.48 -43.69
C LEU A 119 -15.17 -16.00 -45.09
N ASP A 120 -15.28 -15.17 -46.14
CA ASP A 120 -14.84 -15.46 -47.51
C ASP A 120 -13.33 -15.24 -47.73
N GLU A 121 -12.64 -14.58 -46.79
CA GLU A 121 -11.19 -14.43 -46.78
C GLU A 121 -10.56 -15.65 -46.09
N GLY A 122 -9.99 -16.57 -46.90
CA GLY A 122 -9.42 -17.83 -46.41
C GLY A 122 -8.42 -17.64 -45.25
N THR A 123 -8.50 -18.52 -44.25
CA THR A 123 -7.58 -18.58 -43.11
C THR A 123 -6.75 -19.87 -43.16
N ASP A 124 -5.45 -19.78 -42.84
CA ASP A 124 -4.51 -20.92 -42.93
C ASP A 124 -4.81 -22.08 -41.96
N LYS A 125 -5.70 -21.88 -40.97
CA LYS A 125 -6.06 -22.88 -39.93
C LYS A 125 -7.57 -22.97 -39.72
N SER A 126 -8.13 -24.18 -39.85
CA SER A 126 -9.55 -24.50 -39.65
C SER A 126 -10.07 -24.08 -38.25
N GLU A 127 -9.27 -24.27 -37.20
CA GLU A 127 -9.64 -23.87 -35.83
C GLU A 127 -9.85 -22.35 -35.69
N GLN A 128 -9.01 -21.56 -36.38
CA GLN A 128 -9.10 -20.10 -36.37
C GLN A 128 -10.34 -19.62 -37.16
N TYR A 129 -10.70 -20.33 -38.24
CA TYR A 129 -11.93 -20.08 -38.98
C TYR A 129 -13.17 -20.23 -38.08
N PHE A 130 -13.30 -21.37 -37.39
CA PHE A 130 -14.46 -21.62 -36.52
C PHE A 130 -14.52 -20.67 -35.34
N LYS A 131 -13.38 -20.32 -34.72
CA LYS A 131 -13.35 -19.32 -33.65
C LYS A 131 -13.80 -17.94 -34.14
N ASN A 132 -13.39 -17.53 -35.35
CA ASN A 132 -13.82 -16.27 -35.95
C ASN A 132 -15.33 -16.28 -36.27
N LEU A 133 -15.86 -17.40 -36.77
CA LEU A 133 -17.29 -17.60 -36.99
C LEU A 133 -18.09 -17.45 -35.68
N GLN A 134 -17.70 -18.19 -34.64
CA GLN A 134 -18.34 -18.13 -33.32
C GLN A 134 -18.35 -16.69 -32.76
N LYS A 135 -17.21 -15.99 -32.88
CA LYS A 135 -17.07 -14.59 -32.47
C LYS A 135 -17.94 -13.64 -33.28
N ARG A 136 -18.00 -13.81 -34.61
CA ARG A 136 -18.85 -13.00 -35.49
C ARG A 136 -20.35 -13.21 -35.20
N VAL A 137 -20.76 -14.46 -35.02
CA VAL A 137 -22.15 -14.82 -34.65
C VAL A 137 -22.53 -14.14 -33.35
N TYR A 138 -21.75 -14.36 -32.27
CA TYR A 138 -22.06 -13.81 -30.96
C TYR A 138 -22.11 -12.27 -30.97
N LEU A 139 -21.12 -11.60 -31.55
CA LEU A 139 -21.07 -10.14 -31.60
C LEU A 139 -22.18 -9.54 -32.47
N THR A 140 -22.64 -10.24 -33.51
CA THR A 140 -23.77 -9.78 -34.32
C THR A 140 -25.08 -9.85 -33.53
N GLU A 141 -25.31 -10.92 -32.78
CA GLU A 141 -26.48 -11.02 -31.91
C GLU A 141 -26.39 -10.05 -30.74
N LEU A 142 -25.20 -9.81 -30.19
CA LEU A 142 -24.96 -8.78 -29.18
C LEU A 142 -25.26 -7.38 -29.74
N LYS A 143 -24.91 -7.10 -31.00
CA LYS A 143 -25.28 -5.85 -31.69
C LYS A 143 -26.79 -5.70 -31.80
N LYS A 144 -27.51 -6.77 -32.18
CA LYS A 144 -28.99 -6.77 -32.22
C LYS A 144 -29.58 -6.54 -30.82
N HIS A 145 -29.00 -7.15 -29.79
CA HIS A 145 -29.39 -6.95 -28.39
C HIS A 145 -29.33 -5.46 -28.01
N PHE A 146 -28.29 -4.71 -28.37
CA PHE A 146 -28.21 -3.26 -28.04
C PHE A 146 -28.77 -2.30 -29.10
N SER A 147 -29.47 -2.80 -30.12
CA SER A 147 -29.88 -2.01 -31.29
C SER A 147 -31.02 -1.01 -31.02
N ASN A 148 -31.94 -1.34 -30.10
CA ASN A 148 -33.06 -0.47 -29.76
C ASN A 148 -32.73 0.38 -28.51
N LYS A 149 -32.23 1.58 -28.75
CA LYS A 149 -31.83 2.53 -27.70
C LYS A 149 -32.99 2.90 -26.76
N ASP A 150 -34.15 3.25 -27.32
CA ASP A 150 -35.31 3.69 -26.52
C ASP A 150 -35.86 2.57 -25.64
N ALA A 151 -35.85 1.32 -26.12
CA ALA A 151 -36.25 0.16 -25.33
C ALA A 151 -35.23 -0.16 -24.22
N PHE A 152 -33.93 -0.03 -24.51
CA PHE A 152 -32.86 -0.23 -23.53
C PHE A 152 -32.97 0.75 -22.35
N GLU A 153 -33.23 2.03 -22.63
CA GLU A 153 -33.34 3.05 -21.58
C GLU A 153 -34.58 2.86 -20.70
N LYS A 154 -35.70 2.42 -21.29
CA LYS A 154 -36.97 2.23 -20.56
C LYS A 154 -36.98 0.93 -19.75
N GLU A 155 -36.41 -0.15 -20.28
CA GLU A 155 -36.50 -1.49 -19.71
C GLU A 155 -35.14 -2.22 -19.72
N ALA A 156 -34.13 -1.59 -19.10
CA ALA A 156 -32.76 -2.11 -19.05
C ALA A 156 -32.64 -3.56 -18.49
N SER A 157 -33.58 -4.00 -17.64
CA SER A 157 -33.64 -5.37 -17.11
C SER A 157 -33.89 -6.42 -18.21
N LYS A 158 -34.59 -6.08 -19.30
CA LYS A 158 -34.74 -6.96 -20.47
C LYS A 158 -33.40 -7.28 -21.13
N TYR A 159 -32.42 -6.41 -20.93
CA TYR A 159 -31.06 -6.52 -21.45
C TYR A 159 -30.04 -7.01 -20.40
N GLY A 160 -30.51 -7.45 -19.23
CA GLY A 160 -29.67 -7.97 -18.14
C GLY A 160 -29.10 -6.90 -17.20
N PHE A 161 -29.52 -5.64 -17.32
CA PHE A 161 -29.09 -4.55 -16.44
C PHE A 161 -30.11 -4.32 -15.31
N ASP A 162 -30.12 -5.22 -14.33
CA ASP A 162 -31.00 -5.15 -13.16
C ASP A 162 -30.45 -4.20 -12.08
N ILE A 163 -30.48 -2.89 -12.35
CA ILE A 163 -29.99 -1.86 -11.43
C ILE A 163 -30.83 -1.87 -10.16
N THR A 164 -30.19 -2.25 -9.04
CA THR A 164 -30.87 -2.46 -7.75
C THR A 164 -30.30 -1.54 -6.69
N PHE A 165 -28.98 -1.52 -6.51
CA PHE A 165 -28.31 -0.76 -5.46
C PHE A 165 -28.70 0.73 -5.39
N PRO A 166 -28.46 1.57 -6.42
CA PRO A 166 -28.79 2.99 -6.34
C PRO A 166 -30.29 3.25 -6.19
N LYS A 167 -31.16 2.33 -6.65
CA LYS A 167 -32.60 2.44 -6.47
C LYS A 167 -33.01 2.22 -5.02
N VAL A 168 -32.49 1.21 -4.35
CA VAL A 168 -32.75 0.97 -2.91
C VAL A 168 -32.33 2.21 -2.09
N ILE A 169 -31.13 2.72 -2.32
CA ILE A 169 -30.60 3.88 -1.57
C ILE A 169 -31.40 5.18 -1.82
N ALA A 170 -31.98 5.36 -3.00
CA ALA A 170 -32.72 6.57 -3.32
C ALA A 170 -34.21 6.52 -2.96
N ASN A 171 -34.80 5.33 -2.83
CA ASN A 171 -36.23 5.16 -2.60
C ASN A 171 -36.58 4.86 -1.14
N ASP A 172 -35.72 4.14 -0.41
CA ASP A 172 -36.08 3.62 0.91
C ASP A 172 -35.47 4.50 2.02
N LYS A 173 -36.33 5.15 2.82
CA LYS A 173 -35.93 5.95 4.01
C LYS A 173 -35.28 5.09 5.10
N LYS A 174 -35.56 3.79 5.10
CA LYS A 174 -34.93 2.76 5.94
C LYS A 174 -34.45 1.62 5.05
N VAL A 175 -33.32 1.03 5.39
CA VAL A 175 -32.83 -0.17 4.70
C VAL A 175 -32.49 -1.27 5.68
N ASP A 176 -32.59 -2.52 5.24
CA ASP A 176 -32.08 -3.68 5.96
C ASP A 176 -30.71 -4.11 5.38
N THR A 177 -30.02 -4.99 6.09
CA THR A 177 -28.82 -5.68 5.61
C THR A 177 -29.14 -7.14 5.28
N ALA A 178 -28.57 -7.66 4.21
CA ALA A 178 -28.73 -9.06 3.81
C ALA A 178 -27.40 -9.72 3.49
N ILE A 179 -27.38 -11.05 3.60
CA ILE A 179 -26.39 -11.92 2.97
C ILE A 179 -26.97 -12.39 1.64
N VAL A 180 -26.26 -12.14 0.54
CA VAL A 180 -26.66 -12.57 -0.80
C VAL A 180 -25.68 -13.63 -1.28
N LYS A 181 -26.16 -14.85 -1.52
CA LYS A 181 -25.40 -15.90 -2.21
C LYS A 181 -25.80 -15.86 -3.68
N PHE A 182 -24.82 -15.70 -4.55
CA PHE A 182 -25.06 -15.59 -5.99
C PHE A 182 -23.85 -16.15 -6.77
N ASN A 183 -24.09 -17.08 -7.68
CA ASN A 183 -23.06 -17.71 -8.52
C ASN A 183 -21.84 -18.22 -7.73
N GLY A 184 -22.09 -18.90 -6.60
CA GLY A 184 -21.04 -19.47 -5.75
C GLY A 184 -20.21 -18.46 -4.95
N LYS A 185 -20.59 -17.16 -4.97
CA LYS A 185 -20.01 -16.11 -4.14
C LYS A 185 -20.99 -15.70 -3.03
N THR A 186 -20.45 -15.34 -1.88
CA THR A 186 -21.23 -14.79 -0.75
C THR A 186 -20.91 -13.32 -0.59
N TYR A 187 -21.95 -12.50 -0.64
CA TYR A 187 -21.93 -11.06 -0.45
C TYR A 187 -22.55 -10.72 0.91
N ASN A 188 -21.84 -9.96 1.73
CA ASN A 188 -22.24 -9.65 3.09
C ASN A 188 -22.63 -8.17 3.22
N ASN A 189 -23.51 -7.87 4.17
CA ASN A 189 -23.93 -6.50 4.51
C ASN A 189 -24.56 -5.71 3.36
N ILE A 190 -25.20 -6.42 2.42
CA ILE A 190 -25.88 -5.83 1.26
C ILE A 190 -27.10 -5.04 1.72
N LYS A 191 -27.19 -3.78 1.32
CA LYS A 191 -28.35 -2.92 1.61
C LYS A 191 -29.51 -3.34 0.72
N VAL A 192 -30.62 -3.69 1.35
CA VAL A 192 -31.85 -4.12 0.70
C VAL A 192 -33.05 -3.36 1.26
N SER A 193 -34.14 -3.31 0.51
CA SER A 193 -35.39 -2.78 1.03
C SER A 193 -35.88 -3.70 2.18
N PRO A 194 -36.35 -3.17 3.31
CA PRO A 194 -36.84 -3.99 4.41
C PRO A 194 -38.09 -4.79 3.98
N ASP A 195 -39.04 -4.11 3.33
CA ASP A 195 -40.38 -4.64 3.09
C ASP A 195 -40.67 -4.98 1.61
N GLU A 196 -39.90 -4.45 0.64
CA GLU A 196 -40.21 -4.61 -0.77
C GLU A 196 -39.22 -5.48 -1.57
N ALA A 197 -39.59 -6.75 -1.76
CA ALA A 197 -38.86 -7.72 -2.57
C ALA A 197 -38.61 -7.26 -4.02
N GLU A 198 -39.60 -6.59 -4.63
CA GLU A 198 -39.50 -6.06 -6.01
C GLU A 198 -38.47 -4.94 -6.17
N ARG A 199 -38.00 -4.34 -5.07
CA ARG A 199 -36.98 -3.29 -5.08
C ARG A 199 -35.58 -3.80 -4.79
N ASP A 200 -35.42 -5.01 -4.25
CA ASP A 200 -34.12 -5.55 -3.85
C ASP A 200 -33.66 -6.73 -4.73
N TYR A 201 -32.63 -7.47 -4.29
CA TYR A 201 -32.04 -8.56 -5.07
C TYR A 201 -32.89 -9.84 -5.09
N THR A 202 -33.92 -9.96 -4.27
CA THR A 202 -34.84 -11.13 -4.29
C THR A 202 -35.56 -11.28 -5.63
N LYS A 203 -35.75 -10.18 -6.38
CA LYS A 203 -36.32 -10.21 -7.73
C LYS A 203 -35.39 -10.79 -8.81
N VAL A 204 -34.08 -10.85 -8.54
CA VAL A 204 -33.07 -11.28 -9.53
C VAL A 204 -32.28 -12.51 -9.13
N VAL A 205 -32.15 -12.77 -7.83
CA VAL A 205 -31.51 -13.96 -7.26
C VAL A 205 -32.59 -14.96 -6.88
N GLU A 206 -32.68 -16.05 -7.65
CA GLU A 206 -33.62 -17.14 -7.37
C GLU A 206 -33.19 -17.90 -6.12
N LYS A 207 -34.17 -18.30 -5.29
CA LYS A 207 -33.91 -19.04 -4.06
C LYS A 207 -33.79 -20.52 -4.38
N ASP A 208 -32.56 -21.02 -4.42
CA ASP A 208 -32.27 -22.46 -4.54
C ASP A 208 -31.30 -22.92 -3.44
N LYS A 209 -30.69 -24.10 -3.59
CA LYS A 209 -29.77 -24.64 -2.56
C LYS A 209 -28.43 -23.89 -2.49
N GLN A 210 -28.04 -23.14 -3.53
CA GLN A 210 -26.74 -22.48 -3.62
C GLN A 210 -26.85 -20.95 -3.59
N ASP A 211 -27.92 -20.39 -4.16
CA ASP A 211 -28.16 -18.96 -4.29
C ASP A 211 -29.40 -18.52 -3.48
N GLY A 212 -29.39 -17.26 -3.02
CA GLY A 212 -30.50 -16.69 -2.27
C GLY A 212 -30.14 -15.41 -1.52
N VAL A 213 -31.18 -14.71 -1.07
CA VAL A 213 -31.09 -13.49 -0.26
C VAL A 213 -31.61 -13.79 1.14
N GLU A 214 -30.76 -13.63 2.15
CA GLU A 214 -31.08 -13.80 3.56
C GLU A 214 -31.02 -12.44 4.26
N LYS A 215 -32.18 -11.87 4.58
CA LYS A 215 -32.30 -10.59 5.27
C LYS A 215 -32.00 -10.75 6.76
N ASN A 216 -31.18 -9.87 7.32
CA ASN A 216 -30.75 -9.90 8.72
C ASN A 216 -31.79 -9.29 9.67
N LYS A 217 -32.86 -8.65 9.16
CA LYS A 217 -33.91 -7.99 9.95
C LYS A 217 -33.36 -6.93 10.91
N LYS A 218 -32.32 -6.22 10.48
CA LYS A 218 -31.67 -5.10 11.18
C LYS A 218 -31.84 -3.85 10.34
N GLU A 219 -33.04 -3.26 10.43
CA GLU A 219 -33.35 -1.98 9.80
C GLU A 219 -32.47 -0.87 10.36
N GLN A 220 -32.01 0.01 9.46
CA GLN A 220 -31.30 1.23 9.80
C GLN A 220 -31.84 2.40 8.97
N GLU A 221 -31.81 3.60 9.54
CA GLU A 221 -32.18 4.82 8.84
C GLU A 221 -31.21 5.11 7.69
N ASN A 222 -31.76 5.49 6.54
CA ASN A 222 -30.99 5.91 5.38
C ASN A 222 -30.58 7.38 5.53
N VAL A 223 -29.40 7.58 6.11
CA VAL A 223 -28.86 8.93 6.37
C VAL A 223 -28.00 9.49 5.25
N ILE A 224 -28.13 8.96 4.03
CA ILE A 224 -27.35 9.50 2.91
C ILE A 224 -27.72 10.97 2.68
N THR A 225 -26.72 11.85 2.63
CA THR A 225 -26.91 13.26 2.28
C THR A 225 -27.02 13.41 0.76
N SER A 226 -27.69 14.45 0.26
CA SER A 226 -27.80 14.70 -1.18
C SER A 226 -26.45 14.66 -1.92
N HIS A 227 -25.44 15.39 -1.43
CA HIS A 227 -24.11 15.42 -2.06
C HIS A 227 -23.47 14.02 -2.17
N ARG A 228 -23.68 13.18 -1.15
CA ARG A 228 -23.17 11.81 -1.15
C ARG A 228 -23.94 10.88 -2.08
N LEU A 229 -25.25 11.11 -2.24
CA LEU A 229 -26.02 10.43 -3.27
C LEU A 229 -25.51 10.82 -4.66
N ASP A 230 -25.26 12.10 -4.91
CA ASP A 230 -24.72 12.58 -6.19
C ASP A 230 -23.35 11.94 -6.50
N ALA A 231 -22.47 11.85 -5.49
CA ALA A 231 -21.18 11.17 -5.59
C ALA A 231 -21.32 9.66 -5.81
N LEU A 232 -22.27 8.99 -5.13
CA LEU A 232 -22.58 7.57 -5.32
C LEU A 232 -23.00 7.30 -6.75
N LEU A 233 -23.95 8.09 -7.27
CA LEU A 233 -24.48 7.93 -8.62
C LEU A 233 -23.39 8.16 -9.68
N SER A 234 -22.55 9.18 -9.51
CA SER A 234 -21.40 9.44 -10.38
C SER A 234 -20.39 8.28 -10.37
N ASN A 235 -19.99 7.82 -9.19
CA ASN A 235 -19.02 6.72 -9.03
C ASN A 235 -19.56 5.39 -9.57
N TYR A 236 -20.84 5.11 -9.36
CA TYR A 236 -21.52 3.95 -9.90
C TYR A 236 -21.50 3.99 -11.43
N SER A 237 -21.86 5.13 -12.03
CA SER A 237 -21.83 5.35 -13.48
C SER A 237 -20.42 5.16 -14.06
N GLN A 238 -19.39 5.76 -13.45
CA GLN A 238 -18.02 5.64 -13.94
C GLN A 238 -17.51 4.21 -13.82
N SER A 239 -17.82 3.53 -12.71
CA SER A 239 -17.42 2.14 -12.48
C SER A 239 -18.09 1.20 -13.48
N LEU A 240 -19.39 1.38 -13.73
CA LEU A 240 -20.13 0.61 -14.75
C LEU A 240 -19.52 0.80 -16.14
N LEU A 241 -19.29 2.05 -16.55
CA LEU A 241 -18.69 2.35 -17.85
C LEU A 241 -17.27 1.80 -17.99
N SER A 242 -16.48 1.75 -16.91
CA SER A 242 -15.12 1.21 -16.92
C SER A 242 -15.10 -0.32 -17.09
N LYS A 243 -16.04 -1.03 -16.45
CA LYS A 243 -16.18 -2.49 -16.52
C LYS A 243 -17.11 -2.98 -17.64
N LEU A 244 -17.65 -2.07 -18.44
CA LEU A 244 -18.71 -2.38 -19.39
C LEU A 244 -18.32 -3.50 -20.37
N LYS A 245 -17.08 -3.47 -20.91
CA LYS A 245 -16.59 -4.51 -21.81
C LYS A 245 -16.71 -5.90 -21.16
N ASP A 246 -16.17 -6.05 -19.96
CA ASP A 246 -16.16 -7.32 -19.23
C ASP A 246 -17.57 -7.77 -18.81
N ILE A 247 -18.50 -6.84 -18.64
CA ILE A 247 -19.91 -7.13 -18.34
C ILE A 247 -20.61 -7.68 -19.59
N ILE A 248 -20.47 -7.01 -20.74
CA ILE A 248 -21.23 -7.36 -21.96
C ILE A 248 -20.56 -8.45 -22.82
N TYR A 249 -19.24 -8.62 -22.73
CA TYR A 249 -18.49 -9.54 -23.62
C TYR A 249 -17.12 -9.98 -23.05
N LYS A 250 -16.94 -11.30 -22.91
CA LYS A 250 -15.67 -11.99 -22.61
C LYS A 250 -15.46 -13.12 -23.61
N GLU A 251 -14.44 -12.94 -24.45
CA GLU A 251 -14.13 -13.86 -25.56
C GLU A 251 -13.99 -15.32 -25.15
N GLU A 252 -13.39 -15.62 -23.99
CA GLU A 252 -13.16 -17.01 -23.58
C GLU A 252 -14.38 -17.70 -22.94
N GLN A 253 -15.42 -16.94 -22.58
CA GLN A 253 -16.56 -17.45 -21.79
C GLN A 253 -17.91 -17.34 -22.50
N ASP A 254 -18.01 -16.44 -23.47
CA ASP A 254 -19.27 -16.08 -24.10
C ASP A 254 -19.49 -16.71 -25.46
N LEU A 255 -18.41 -17.11 -26.12
CA LEU A 255 -18.50 -17.64 -27.46
C LEU A 255 -19.22 -18.99 -27.44
N PRO A 256 -20.29 -19.14 -28.24
CA PRO A 256 -20.93 -20.43 -28.44
C PRO A 256 -19.98 -21.34 -29.22
N GLU A 257 -19.90 -22.60 -28.83
CA GLU A 257 -19.05 -23.58 -29.48
C GLU A 257 -19.74 -24.15 -30.73
N PHE A 258 -19.04 -24.12 -31.87
CA PHE A 258 -19.55 -24.64 -33.14
C PHE A 258 -19.58 -26.17 -33.13
N GLY A 259 -20.70 -26.76 -33.54
CA GLY A 259 -20.94 -28.21 -33.48
C GLY A 259 -21.43 -28.70 -32.11
N LYS A 260 -21.58 -27.79 -31.13
CA LYS A 260 -22.12 -28.08 -29.80
C LYS A 260 -23.28 -27.15 -29.45
N ASP A 261 -23.04 -25.84 -29.50
CA ASP A 261 -24.00 -24.80 -29.14
C ASP A 261 -24.65 -24.18 -30.38
N ILE A 262 -23.89 -24.04 -31.47
CA ILE A 262 -24.37 -23.50 -32.75
C ILE A 262 -24.08 -24.42 -33.94
N PHE A 263 -25.00 -24.42 -34.90
CA PHE A 263 -24.95 -25.26 -36.10
C PHE A 263 -25.34 -24.47 -37.34
N PHE A 264 -24.84 -24.88 -38.51
CA PHE A 264 -25.40 -24.41 -39.78
C PHE A 264 -26.80 -25.02 -39.98
N SER A 265 -27.73 -24.20 -40.41
CA SER A 265 -29.03 -24.65 -40.89
C SER A 265 -29.03 -24.77 -42.41
N GLN A 266 -29.62 -25.85 -42.93
CA GLN A 266 -29.86 -26.00 -44.35
C GLN A 266 -30.94 -25.01 -44.78
N LYS A 267 -30.57 -24.00 -45.57
CA LYS A 267 -31.55 -23.08 -46.16
C LYS A 267 -32.23 -23.77 -47.35
N ASN A 268 -33.55 -23.96 -47.29
CA ASN A 268 -34.35 -24.14 -48.51
C ASN A 268 -34.29 -22.81 -49.29
N LEU A 269 -33.66 -22.83 -50.46
CA LEU A 269 -33.36 -21.65 -51.30
C LEU A 269 -34.60 -20.97 -51.93
N ASN A 270 -35.82 -21.36 -51.58
CA ASN A 270 -37.04 -20.94 -52.28
C ASN A 270 -37.97 -19.98 -51.52
N GLU A 271 -37.66 -19.56 -50.29
CA GLU A 271 -38.48 -18.53 -49.63
C GLU A 271 -37.90 -17.13 -49.85
N SER A 272 -38.48 -16.49 -50.86
CA SER A 272 -38.38 -15.06 -51.14
C SER A 272 -38.78 -14.24 -49.90
N ASN A 273 -38.05 -13.15 -49.72
CA ASN A 273 -38.31 -12.04 -48.81
C ASN A 273 -39.80 -11.79 -48.55
N THR A 274 -40.34 -12.29 -47.43
CA THR A 274 -41.40 -11.69 -46.58
C THR A 274 -42.08 -12.78 -45.75
N THR A 275 -41.66 -12.97 -44.50
CA THR A 275 -42.56 -13.10 -43.33
C THR A 275 -41.72 -13.13 -42.05
N THR A 276 -41.99 -12.17 -41.19
CA THR A 276 -41.62 -12.13 -39.78
C THR A 276 -42.27 -13.29 -39.02
N ASN A 277 -41.56 -13.75 -37.97
CA ASN A 277 -41.87 -14.82 -37.00
C ASN A 277 -41.25 -16.18 -37.41
N GLU A 278 -40.62 -17.00 -36.57
CA GLU A 278 -40.97 -17.23 -35.16
C GLU A 278 -39.95 -18.08 -34.39
N SER A 279 -38.64 -17.92 -34.62
CA SER A 279 -37.66 -18.54 -33.72
C SER A 279 -36.46 -17.65 -33.46
N GLY A 280 -36.44 -17.02 -32.29
CA GLY A 280 -35.35 -16.16 -31.79
C GLY A 280 -34.01 -16.88 -31.60
N ASN A 281 -33.84 -18.09 -32.14
CA ASN A 281 -32.64 -18.92 -32.11
C ASN A 281 -31.85 -18.90 -33.44
N THR A 282 -32.34 -18.24 -34.49
CA THR A 282 -31.68 -18.17 -35.81
C THR A 282 -30.99 -16.82 -36.04
N THR A 283 -29.83 -16.84 -36.72
CA THR A 283 -29.16 -15.63 -37.20
C THR A 283 -28.46 -15.85 -38.53
N ASN A 284 -28.38 -14.80 -39.35
CA ASN A 284 -27.70 -14.84 -40.65
C ASN A 284 -26.36 -14.11 -40.58
N ILE A 285 -25.28 -14.79 -40.94
CA ILE A 285 -23.91 -14.26 -40.95
C ILE A 285 -23.24 -14.58 -42.28
N ASP A 286 -22.81 -13.55 -43.01
CA ASP A 286 -22.07 -13.65 -44.27
C ASP A 286 -22.65 -14.68 -45.28
N GLY A 287 -23.99 -14.76 -45.38
CA GLY A 287 -24.70 -15.65 -46.29
C GLY A 287 -25.11 -17.01 -45.71
N TYR A 288 -24.69 -17.35 -44.49
CA TYR A 288 -25.04 -18.58 -43.78
C TYR A 288 -26.11 -18.35 -42.71
N THR A 289 -27.01 -19.31 -42.55
CA THR A 289 -27.97 -19.33 -41.43
C THR A 289 -27.43 -20.20 -40.30
N ILE A 290 -27.27 -19.61 -39.12
CA ILE A 290 -26.78 -20.23 -37.90
C ILE A 290 -27.95 -20.41 -36.93
N VAL A 291 -28.09 -21.61 -36.37
CA VAL A 291 -29.11 -21.95 -35.37
C VAL A 291 -28.43 -22.24 -34.03
N LEU A 292 -28.98 -21.64 -32.96
CA LEU A 292 -28.65 -21.95 -31.57
C LEU A 292 -29.43 -23.20 -31.11
N LYS A 293 -28.75 -24.14 -30.46
CA LYS A 293 -29.36 -25.38 -29.95
C LYS A 293 -30.52 -25.09 -28.97
N GLU A 294 -31.55 -25.94 -28.99
CA GLU A 294 -32.83 -25.73 -28.27
C GLU A 294 -32.70 -25.49 -26.75
N GLU A 295 -31.66 -26.03 -26.10
CA GLU A 295 -31.41 -25.88 -24.66
C GLU A 295 -31.28 -24.40 -24.22
N HIS A 296 -30.99 -23.48 -25.15
CA HIS A 296 -30.80 -22.05 -24.87
C HIS A 296 -31.99 -21.14 -25.22
N LYS A 297 -33.14 -21.69 -25.62
CA LYS A 297 -34.39 -20.98 -26.01
C LYS A 297 -34.24 -19.93 -27.13
N THR A 298 -33.58 -18.79 -26.86
CA THR A 298 -33.35 -17.68 -27.82
C THR A 298 -31.98 -17.04 -27.63
N TRP A 299 -31.45 -16.38 -28.67
CA TRP A 299 -30.22 -15.57 -28.59
C TRP A 299 -30.32 -14.45 -27.58
N GLN A 300 -31.51 -13.84 -27.45
CA GLN A 300 -31.77 -12.80 -26.47
C GLN A 300 -31.63 -13.33 -25.05
N ASP A 301 -32.18 -14.52 -24.76
CA ASP A 301 -32.04 -15.15 -23.44
C ASP A 301 -30.60 -15.60 -23.16
N TYR A 302 -29.91 -16.14 -24.18
CA TYR A 302 -28.51 -16.55 -24.08
C TYR A 302 -27.59 -15.38 -23.68
N ILE A 303 -27.75 -14.24 -24.37
CA ILE A 303 -26.98 -13.02 -24.09
C ILE A 303 -27.39 -12.41 -22.76
N LYS A 304 -28.69 -12.24 -22.53
CA LYS A 304 -29.24 -11.65 -21.31
C LYS A 304 -28.74 -12.37 -20.06
N THR A 305 -28.72 -13.71 -20.05
CA THR A 305 -28.30 -14.50 -18.88
C THR A 305 -26.84 -14.23 -18.51
N LYS A 306 -25.95 -14.17 -19.52
CA LYS A 306 -24.52 -13.89 -19.32
C LYS A 306 -24.30 -12.46 -18.80
N ILE A 307 -24.98 -11.47 -19.39
CA ILE A 307 -24.91 -10.07 -18.96
C ILE A 307 -25.48 -9.93 -17.55
N LYS A 308 -26.67 -10.47 -17.29
CA LYS A 308 -27.35 -10.44 -15.99
C LYS A 308 -26.43 -10.95 -14.88
N ASN A 309 -25.80 -12.11 -15.07
CA ASN A 309 -24.93 -12.68 -14.04
C ASN A 309 -23.75 -11.77 -13.70
N ARG A 310 -23.09 -11.15 -14.69
CA ARG A 310 -21.96 -10.25 -14.45
C ARG A 310 -22.39 -8.89 -13.94
N PHE A 311 -23.56 -8.42 -14.37
CA PHE A 311 -24.11 -7.15 -13.95
C PHE A 311 -24.58 -7.20 -12.50
N VAL A 312 -25.29 -8.26 -12.10
CA VAL A 312 -25.71 -8.47 -10.71
C VAL A 312 -24.49 -8.62 -9.79
N ASP A 313 -23.43 -9.34 -10.22
CA ASP A 313 -22.15 -9.39 -9.51
C ASP A 313 -21.54 -7.98 -9.35
N PHE A 314 -21.52 -7.18 -10.41
CA PHE A 314 -21.07 -5.79 -10.35
C PHE A 314 -21.89 -4.94 -9.35
N ASP A 315 -23.23 -5.00 -9.44
CA ASP A 315 -24.14 -4.21 -8.61
C ASP A 315 -24.03 -4.59 -7.13
N LEU A 316 -23.95 -5.90 -6.82
CA LEU A 316 -23.70 -6.43 -5.48
C LEU A 316 -22.34 -5.96 -4.93
N ASN A 317 -21.29 -5.92 -5.76
CA ASN A 317 -19.99 -5.39 -5.35
C ASN A 317 -20.05 -3.88 -5.07
N GLN A 318 -20.80 -3.10 -5.84
CA GLN A 318 -20.99 -1.67 -5.55
C GLN A 318 -21.76 -1.47 -4.24
N ASN A 319 -22.80 -2.28 -4.01
CA ASN A 319 -23.61 -2.25 -2.79
C ASN A 319 -22.80 -2.65 -1.55
N GLN A 320 -22.05 -3.75 -1.63
CA GLN A 320 -21.20 -4.22 -0.54
C GLN A 320 -20.12 -3.20 -0.12
N ALA A 321 -19.59 -2.46 -1.11
CA ALA A 321 -18.61 -1.41 -0.86
C ALA A 321 -19.22 -0.15 -0.23
N PHE A 322 -20.55 -0.01 -0.23
CA PHE A 322 -21.25 1.16 0.28
C PHE A 322 -21.60 1.04 1.76
N GLN A 323 -21.39 2.13 2.50
CA GLN A 323 -21.74 2.26 3.92
C GLN A 323 -22.44 3.60 4.16
N PHE A 324 -23.55 3.58 4.89
CA PHE A 324 -24.15 4.81 5.44
C PHE A 324 -23.21 5.35 6.48
N ASN A 325 -22.80 6.61 6.36
CA ASN A 325 -22.11 7.25 7.48
C ASN A 325 -23.17 7.85 8.41
N THR A 326 -23.99 7.01 9.04
CA THR A 326 -24.47 7.33 10.39
C THR A 326 -23.27 7.09 11.29
N GLN A 327 -22.48 8.13 11.54
CA GLN A 327 -21.17 8.03 12.19
C GLN A 327 -20.20 7.08 11.46
N SER A 328 -19.37 7.67 10.58
CA SER A 328 -18.00 7.23 10.33
C SER A 328 -17.76 5.70 10.31
N SER A 329 -17.70 5.10 9.12
CA SER A 329 -16.91 3.88 8.90
C SER A 329 -16.46 3.87 7.44
N ASN A 330 -15.17 3.68 7.25
CA ASN A 330 -14.48 4.06 6.02
C ASN A 330 -14.45 2.94 5.01
N SER A 331 -14.69 3.34 3.78
CA SER A 331 -13.97 2.83 2.62
C SER A 331 -13.91 3.99 1.62
N SER A 332 -13.15 5.03 1.95
CA SER A 332 -12.65 5.93 0.91
C SER A 332 -11.52 5.20 0.19
N LYS A 333 -11.68 5.03 -1.13
CA LYS A 333 -10.54 4.95 -2.04
C LYS A 333 -9.57 6.08 -1.65
N PRO A 334 -8.25 5.87 -1.70
CA PRO A 334 -7.32 6.97 -1.52
C PRO A 334 -7.66 8.01 -2.58
N THR A 335 -8.18 9.17 -2.17
CA THR A 335 -7.93 10.37 -2.93
C THR A 335 -6.41 10.47 -2.98
N PRO A 336 -5.79 10.46 -4.17
CA PRO A 336 -4.40 10.87 -4.26
C PRO A 336 -4.29 12.19 -3.51
N PRO A 337 -3.20 12.40 -2.74
CA PRO A 337 -2.88 13.73 -2.28
C PRO A 337 -3.01 14.66 -3.48
N ASN A 338 -3.61 15.84 -3.27
CA ASN A 338 -3.56 16.87 -4.29
C ASN A 338 -2.08 17.02 -4.66
N ILE A 339 -1.69 16.55 -5.85
CA ILE A 339 -0.31 16.63 -6.31
C ILE A 339 -0.03 18.14 -6.25
N PRO A 340 0.95 18.60 -5.46
CA PRO A 340 1.26 20.01 -5.45
C PRO A 340 1.53 20.39 -6.90
N ASP A 341 0.86 21.45 -7.34
CA ASP A 341 1.08 22.00 -8.65
C ASP A 341 2.58 22.23 -8.81
N ILE A 342 3.23 21.45 -9.67
CA ILE A 342 4.66 21.51 -9.96
C ILE A 342 5.03 22.91 -10.51
N ASN A 343 4.03 23.70 -10.90
CA ASN A 343 4.18 25.08 -11.36
C ASN A 343 3.97 26.15 -10.27
N LYS A 344 3.67 25.77 -9.01
CA LYS A 344 3.70 26.70 -7.89
C LYS A 344 5.12 26.76 -7.33
N LYS A 345 5.61 27.98 -7.11
CA LYS A 345 6.92 28.27 -6.51
C LYS A 345 7.18 27.38 -5.29
N PRO A 346 8.47 27.02 -5.03
CA PRO A 346 8.83 26.25 -3.84
C PRO A 346 8.22 26.91 -2.61
N LEU A 347 7.50 26.12 -1.83
CA LEU A 347 6.94 26.59 -0.57
C LEU A 347 8.06 26.88 0.41
N ASP A 348 7.89 27.95 1.18
CA ASP A 348 8.79 28.29 2.28
C ASP A 348 8.84 27.13 3.29
N PRO A 349 10.01 26.54 3.59
CA PRO A 349 10.14 25.42 4.53
C PRO A 349 9.76 25.78 5.99
N THR A 350 9.40 27.03 6.26
CA THR A 350 8.88 27.50 7.55
C THR A 350 7.34 27.55 7.61
N GLU A 351 6.62 27.38 6.49
CA GLU A 351 5.16 27.48 6.46
C GLU A 351 4.50 26.20 6.98
N LYS A 352 4.01 26.22 8.23
CA LYS A 352 3.21 25.12 8.79
C LYS A 352 1.82 25.13 8.17
N ARG A 353 1.51 24.15 7.33
CA ARG A 353 0.13 23.92 6.86
C ARG A 353 -0.51 22.80 7.67
N ASP A 354 -1.65 23.12 8.26
CA ASP A 354 -2.47 22.14 8.95
C ASP A 354 -3.27 21.34 7.90
N GLN A 355 -2.92 20.08 7.70
CA GLN A 355 -3.82 19.17 7.00
C GLN A 355 -4.94 18.77 7.96
N ASN A 356 -6.20 18.96 7.52
CA ASN A 356 -7.42 18.73 8.29
C ASN A 356 -7.51 17.28 8.84
N SER A 357 -6.95 17.07 10.02
CA SER A 357 -7.00 15.86 10.85
C SER A 357 -8.39 15.27 11.13
N VAL A 358 -9.46 16.08 11.01
CA VAL A 358 -10.80 15.71 11.44
C VAL A 358 -11.40 14.60 10.57
N GLU A 359 -11.09 14.58 9.26
CA GLU A 359 -11.52 13.49 8.35
C GLU A 359 -10.82 12.15 8.63
N TYR A 360 -9.68 12.15 9.34
CA TYR A 360 -8.85 10.95 9.52
C TYR A 360 -9.14 10.17 10.79
N ALA A 361 -9.68 10.79 11.85
CA ALA A 361 -10.18 10.04 13.01
C ALA A 361 -11.41 9.19 12.62
N GLU A 362 -12.20 9.69 11.66
CA GLU A 362 -13.30 8.93 11.07
C GLU A 362 -12.81 7.73 10.27
N GLN A 363 -11.65 7.89 9.59
CA GLN A 363 -10.67 6.96 8.97
C GLN A 363 -10.34 5.62 9.63
N LEU A 364 -10.42 5.57 10.95
CA LEU A 364 -9.73 4.53 11.70
C LEU A 364 -10.54 3.24 11.84
N PRO A 365 -9.86 2.07 11.84
CA PRO A 365 -10.51 0.78 12.06
C PRO A 365 -11.12 0.73 13.46
N ARG A 366 -12.30 0.11 13.57
CA ARG A 366 -12.92 -0.19 14.87
C ARG A 366 -12.25 -1.44 15.42
N LEU A 367 -11.23 -1.25 16.26
CA LEU A 367 -10.46 -2.35 16.83
C LEU A 367 -11.22 -3.04 17.97
N GLN A 368 -11.08 -4.35 18.09
CA GLN A 368 -11.64 -5.08 19.23
C GLN A 368 -10.73 -4.91 20.45
N PRO A 369 -11.26 -4.57 21.64
CA PRO A 369 -10.50 -4.64 22.87
C PRO A 369 -10.17 -6.10 23.17
N ILE A 370 -8.94 -6.33 23.60
CA ILE A 370 -8.48 -7.64 24.04
C ILE A 370 -8.09 -7.48 25.51
N LEU A 371 -8.57 -8.37 26.38
CA LEU A 371 -8.14 -8.39 27.78
C LEU A 371 -6.63 -8.57 27.82
N LYS A 372 -5.92 -7.85 28.69
CA LYS A 372 -4.50 -8.15 28.94
C LYS A 372 -4.35 -9.53 29.55
N TRP A 373 -3.16 -10.11 29.41
CA TRP A 373 -2.89 -11.48 29.85
C TRP A 373 -3.23 -11.75 31.32
N GLN A 374 -3.07 -10.74 32.19
CA GLN A 374 -3.39 -10.81 33.64
C GLN A 374 -4.89 -10.98 33.92
N TYR A 375 -5.73 -10.60 32.96
CA TYR A 375 -7.18 -10.61 33.05
C TYR A 375 -7.84 -11.59 32.07
N ALA A 376 -7.04 -12.27 31.23
CA ALA A 376 -7.55 -13.07 30.13
C ALA A 376 -8.38 -14.29 30.58
N ASP A 377 -7.99 -14.93 31.69
CA ASP A 377 -8.69 -16.09 32.27
C ASP A 377 -9.92 -15.70 33.09
N LYS A 378 -10.24 -14.42 33.19
CA LYS A 378 -11.34 -13.93 34.02
C LYS A 378 -12.65 -13.91 33.25
N ASP A 379 -13.73 -14.19 33.97
CA ASP A 379 -15.08 -14.09 33.45
C ASP A 379 -15.57 -12.63 33.37
N GLN A 380 -16.67 -12.44 32.65
CA GLN A 380 -17.29 -11.13 32.44
C GLN A 380 -17.67 -10.42 33.75
N GLY A 381 -18.15 -11.16 34.76
CA GLY A 381 -18.55 -10.60 36.05
C GLY A 381 -17.36 -9.97 36.77
N TYR A 382 -16.24 -10.69 36.81
CA TYR A 382 -14.98 -10.20 37.39
C TYR A 382 -14.44 -8.98 36.64
N ILE A 383 -14.42 -9.01 35.30
CA ILE A 383 -13.94 -7.87 34.50
C ILE A 383 -14.81 -6.64 34.76
N LYS A 384 -16.12 -6.81 34.78
CA LYS A 384 -17.05 -5.70 35.02
C LYS A 384 -16.92 -5.12 36.43
N SER A 385 -16.70 -5.94 37.47
CA SER A 385 -16.52 -5.44 38.84
C SER A 385 -15.17 -4.75 39.05
N THR A 386 -14.16 -5.12 38.26
CA THR A 386 -12.79 -4.59 38.39
C THR A 386 -12.55 -3.37 37.50
N PHE A 387 -13.26 -3.28 36.37
CA PHE A 387 -13.11 -2.21 35.40
C PHE A 387 -13.54 -0.86 35.96
N LYS A 388 -12.58 0.08 36.00
CA LYS A 388 -12.76 1.47 36.43
C LYS A 388 -12.38 2.39 35.27
N PRO A 389 -13.35 2.98 34.56
CA PRO A 389 -13.09 3.83 33.39
C PRO A 389 -12.05 4.93 33.66
N GLU A 390 -12.08 5.53 34.85
CA GLU A 390 -11.17 6.59 35.29
C GLU A 390 -9.69 6.15 35.42
N ASN A 391 -9.43 4.84 35.54
CA ASN A 391 -8.09 4.29 35.69
C ASN A 391 -7.58 3.58 34.43
N GLU A 392 -8.41 3.36 33.41
CA GLU A 392 -8.06 2.56 32.23
C GLU A 392 -6.85 3.13 31.45
N GLU A 393 -6.63 4.45 31.48
CA GLU A 393 -5.43 5.04 30.87
C GLU A 393 -4.13 4.76 31.63
N LYS A 394 -4.22 4.58 32.97
CA LYS A 394 -3.06 4.37 33.86
C LYS A 394 -2.78 2.90 34.10
N GLU A 395 -3.83 2.12 34.28
CA GLU A 395 -3.80 0.68 34.55
C GLU A 395 -4.75 -0.04 33.57
N PRO A 396 -4.39 -0.15 32.29
CA PRO A 396 -5.32 -0.67 31.30
C PRO A 396 -5.63 -2.14 31.54
N ILE A 397 -6.91 -2.50 31.59
CA ILE A 397 -7.37 -3.89 31.57
C ILE A 397 -7.40 -4.41 30.13
N PHE A 398 -7.60 -3.52 29.16
CA PHE A 398 -7.66 -3.83 27.74
C PHE A 398 -6.42 -3.36 26.99
N PHE A 399 -6.11 -4.02 25.88
CA PHE A 399 -5.20 -3.52 24.86
C PHE A 399 -5.82 -3.65 23.48
N PHE A 400 -5.27 -2.91 22.52
CA PHE A 400 -5.73 -2.88 21.14
C PHE A 400 -4.55 -3.19 20.22
N ILE A 401 -4.81 -3.94 19.15
CA ILE A 401 -3.80 -4.21 18.12
C ILE A 401 -3.73 -3.00 17.18
N ASN A 402 -3.10 -1.93 17.67
CA ASN A 402 -2.75 -0.73 16.90
C ASN A 402 -1.23 -0.46 16.93
N PRO A 403 -0.36 -1.42 16.57
CA PRO A 403 1.07 -1.28 16.78
C PRO A 403 1.77 -0.40 15.74
N VAL A 404 1.03 0.29 14.87
CA VAL A 404 1.60 1.12 13.80
C VAL A 404 1.18 2.58 14.01
N ASN A 405 -0.12 2.88 13.97
CA ASN A 405 -0.60 4.26 14.04
C ASN A 405 -0.75 4.73 15.50
N THR A 406 0.37 4.98 16.16
CA THR A 406 0.40 5.36 17.58
C THR A 406 -0.19 6.74 17.86
N ARG A 407 -0.41 7.59 16.84
CA ARG A 407 -1.11 8.88 16.98
C ARG A 407 -2.50 8.75 17.62
N PHE A 408 -3.18 7.63 17.41
CA PHE A 408 -4.54 7.42 17.91
C PHE A 408 -4.54 6.37 19.02
N LYS A 409 -4.96 6.79 20.21
CA LYS A 409 -5.09 5.91 21.38
C LYS A 409 -6.52 5.41 21.53
N TYR A 410 -6.65 4.11 21.77
CA TYR A 410 -7.91 3.43 22.01
C TYR A 410 -8.01 3.10 23.48
N HIS A 411 -9.16 3.38 24.09
CA HIS A 411 -9.43 3.02 25.48
C HIS A 411 -10.91 2.66 25.66
N VAL A 412 -11.18 1.70 26.54
CA VAL A 412 -12.55 1.35 26.92
C VAL A 412 -13.04 2.39 27.93
N THR A 413 -14.27 2.87 27.73
CA THR A 413 -14.91 3.90 28.58
C THR A 413 -16.11 3.37 29.35
N SER A 414 -16.74 2.30 28.86
CA SER A 414 -17.79 1.59 29.59
C SER A 414 -17.94 0.16 29.08
N LEU A 415 -18.51 -0.71 29.93
CA LEU A 415 -18.90 -2.08 29.62
C LEU A 415 -20.41 -2.23 29.88
N ASP A 416 -21.14 -2.81 28.93
CA ASP A 416 -22.58 -3.05 29.09
C ASP A 416 -22.89 -4.43 29.71
N ASP A 417 -24.17 -4.67 30.02
CA ASP A 417 -24.64 -5.92 30.64
C ASP A 417 -24.46 -7.15 29.72
N SER A 418 -24.40 -6.93 28.41
CA SER A 418 -24.15 -7.97 27.40
C SER A 418 -22.66 -8.20 27.12
N GLY A 419 -21.76 -7.56 27.87
CA GLY A 419 -20.32 -7.75 27.73
C GLY A 419 -19.71 -7.05 26.52
N ARG A 420 -20.40 -6.05 25.95
CA ARG A 420 -19.88 -5.17 24.89
C ARG A 420 -19.20 -3.95 25.53
N ALA A 421 -18.16 -3.46 24.87
CA ALA A 421 -17.42 -2.28 25.30
C ALA A 421 -17.78 -1.04 24.46
N THR A 422 -17.83 0.11 25.14
CA THR A 422 -17.80 1.43 24.51
C THR A 422 -16.35 1.87 24.44
N VAL A 423 -15.79 1.97 23.25
CA VAL A 423 -14.39 2.33 23.01
C VAL A 423 -14.31 3.74 22.48
N LYS A 424 -13.39 4.52 23.04
CA LYS A 424 -13.06 5.85 22.56
C LYS A 424 -11.68 5.84 21.90
N ILE A 425 -11.60 6.51 20.75
CA ILE A 425 -10.38 6.79 19.99
C ILE A 425 -10.06 8.27 20.20
N LYS A 426 -8.86 8.57 20.69
CA LYS A 426 -8.37 9.93 20.92
C LYS A 426 -7.17 10.21 20.03
N ASP A 427 -7.22 11.30 19.27
CA ASP A 427 -6.03 11.85 18.61
C ASP A 427 -5.10 12.44 19.68
N GLN A 428 -3.84 12.02 19.71
CA GLN A 428 -2.87 12.52 20.69
C GLN A 428 -2.28 13.90 20.33
N VAL A 429 -2.48 14.35 19.09
CA VAL A 429 -1.96 15.64 18.58
C VAL A 429 -3.03 16.72 18.64
N LYS A 430 -4.30 16.35 18.46
CA LYS A 430 -5.44 17.28 18.42
C LYS A 430 -6.54 16.83 19.35
N ASP A 431 -7.32 17.77 19.87
CA ASP A 431 -8.44 17.48 20.78
C ASP A 431 -9.68 16.98 20.02
N VAL A 432 -9.52 15.84 19.35
CA VAL A 432 -10.57 15.17 18.57
C VAL A 432 -10.70 13.76 19.08
N GLU A 433 -11.94 13.38 19.41
CA GLU A 433 -12.27 12.09 19.97
C GLU A 433 -13.46 11.47 19.22
N ARG A 434 -13.47 10.14 19.14
CA ARG A 434 -14.54 9.37 18.52
C ARG A 434 -14.87 8.15 19.35
N THR A 435 -16.15 7.87 19.54
CA THR A 435 -16.61 6.68 20.27
C THR A 435 -17.25 5.66 19.33
N TYR A 436 -17.07 4.36 19.61
CA TYR A 436 -17.77 3.26 18.95
C TYR A 436 -18.07 2.12 19.92
N TYR A 437 -19.01 1.26 19.55
CA TYR A 437 -19.38 0.06 20.32
C TYR A 437 -18.80 -1.19 19.68
N THR A 438 -18.37 -2.14 20.51
CA THR A 438 -17.78 -3.39 20.07
C THR A 438 -18.83 -4.50 19.98
N SER A 439 -18.44 -5.63 19.39
CA SER A 439 -19.13 -6.90 19.66
C SER A 439 -18.86 -7.34 21.10
N GLU A 440 -19.52 -8.42 21.52
CA GLU A 440 -19.20 -9.08 22.77
C GLU A 440 -17.70 -9.41 22.82
N LEU A 441 -17.09 -9.14 23.98
CA LEU A 441 -15.68 -9.39 24.21
C LEU A 441 -15.41 -10.88 24.44
N THR A 442 -14.20 -11.32 24.11
CA THR A 442 -13.76 -12.68 24.45
C THR A 442 -13.31 -12.72 25.91
N TYR A 443 -14.09 -13.41 26.74
CA TYR A 443 -13.75 -13.72 28.14
C TYR A 443 -13.19 -15.14 28.27
N ASN A 444 -12.51 -15.43 29.38
CA ASN A 444 -11.93 -16.75 29.67
C ASN A 444 -10.97 -17.26 28.56
N ALA A 445 -10.21 -16.36 27.95
CA ALA A 445 -9.17 -16.70 27.00
C ALA A 445 -7.92 -17.26 27.70
N ASP A 446 -7.12 -18.08 27.02
CA ASP A 446 -5.85 -18.57 27.58
C ASP A 446 -4.88 -17.38 27.83
N PRO A 447 -4.44 -17.14 29.09
CA PRO A 447 -3.51 -16.05 29.41
C PRO A 447 -2.22 -16.11 28.61
N ARG A 448 -1.73 -17.30 28.28
CA ARG A 448 -0.50 -17.50 27.52
C ARG A 448 -0.63 -17.05 26.08
N PHE A 449 -1.77 -17.33 25.45
CA PHE A 449 -2.09 -16.84 24.11
C PHE A 449 -2.09 -15.32 24.08
N THR A 450 -2.84 -14.73 25.01
CA THR A 450 -2.98 -13.27 25.15
C THR A 450 -1.65 -12.60 25.45
N PHE A 451 -0.82 -13.21 26.31
CA PHE A 451 0.52 -12.74 26.61
C PHE A 451 1.38 -12.64 25.35
N ILE A 452 1.41 -13.70 24.53
CA ILE A 452 2.19 -13.68 23.29
C ILE A 452 1.66 -12.58 22.37
N LEU A 453 0.35 -12.52 22.17
CA LEU A 453 -0.28 -11.55 21.29
C LEU A 453 0.01 -10.10 21.70
N GLU A 454 -0.06 -9.78 23.00
CA GLU A 454 0.29 -8.47 23.54
C GLU A 454 1.76 -8.13 23.24
N ASN A 455 2.69 -9.07 23.45
CA ASN A 455 4.11 -8.85 23.19
C ASN A 455 4.45 -8.73 21.69
N LEU A 456 3.76 -9.49 20.83
CA LEU A 456 3.86 -9.34 19.38
C LEU A 456 3.50 -7.90 18.97
N SER A 457 2.36 -7.40 19.46
CA SER A 457 1.90 -6.04 19.19
C SER A 457 2.90 -4.99 19.69
N LYS A 458 3.32 -5.08 20.95
CA LYS A 458 4.31 -4.14 21.54
C LYS A 458 5.64 -4.13 20.81
N LYS A 459 6.12 -5.28 20.31
CA LYS A 459 7.37 -5.33 19.56
C LYS A 459 7.25 -4.63 18.21
N ILE A 460 6.14 -4.82 17.50
CA ILE A 460 5.87 -4.12 16.23
C ILE A 460 5.79 -2.62 16.49
N GLU A 461 5.11 -2.20 17.56
CA GLU A 461 5.03 -0.80 17.99
C GLU A 461 6.41 -0.20 18.27
N ALA A 462 7.25 -0.89 19.03
CA ALA A 462 8.61 -0.43 19.31
C ALA A 462 9.46 -0.27 18.03
N LYS A 463 9.26 -1.14 17.03
CA LYS A 463 9.94 -1.03 15.74
C LYS A 463 9.43 0.16 14.93
N PHE A 464 8.13 0.40 14.84
CA PHE A 464 7.62 1.61 14.18
C PHE A 464 8.00 2.90 14.92
N LEU A 465 8.05 2.88 16.24
CA LEU A 465 8.55 4.01 17.04
C LEU A 465 10.03 4.30 16.74
N GLN A 466 10.85 3.29 16.44
CA GLN A 466 12.23 3.47 15.97
C GLN A 466 12.26 4.30 14.67
N LEU A 467 11.34 4.03 13.73
CA LEU A 467 11.19 4.81 12.49
C LEU A 467 10.70 6.24 12.76
N TYR A 468 9.72 6.42 13.66
CA TYR A 468 9.24 7.76 14.01
C TYR A 468 10.33 8.61 14.64
N LYS A 469 11.09 8.04 15.59
CA LYS A 469 12.26 8.70 16.19
C LYS A 469 13.36 8.99 15.18
N ALA A 470 13.55 8.12 14.19
CA ALA A 470 14.46 8.41 13.08
C ALA A 470 14.02 9.62 12.25
N LEU A 471 12.71 9.84 12.12
CA LEU A 471 12.15 11.05 11.50
C LEU A 471 12.06 12.25 12.45
N LEU A 472 12.67 12.16 13.64
CA LEU A 472 12.64 13.16 14.71
C LEU A 472 11.23 13.43 15.26
N LEU A 473 10.33 12.43 15.18
CA LEU A 473 8.99 12.46 15.75
C LEU A 473 8.91 11.63 17.04
N ASP A 474 7.94 11.98 17.88
CA ASP A 474 7.55 11.19 19.06
C ASP A 474 6.47 10.15 18.70
N GLU A 475 5.97 9.43 19.72
CA GLU A 475 4.90 8.44 19.56
C GLU A 475 3.56 9.04 19.10
N LYS A 476 3.37 10.36 19.19
CA LYS A 476 2.14 11.01 18.74
C LYS A 476 2.12 11.19 17.22
N ILE A 477 3.28 11.06 16.57
CA ILE A 477 3.45 11.18 15.11
C ILE A 477 2.80 12.47 14.58
N ASN A 478 3.19 13.61 15.16
CA ASN A 478 2.71 14.91 14.69
C ASN A 478 3.32 15.23 13.33
N TYR A 479 2.63 14.85 12.24
CA TYR A 479 3.15 15.02 10.88
C TYR A 479 3.56 16.47 10.57
N VAL A 480 2.91 17.48 11.16
CA VAL A 480 3.24 18.89 10.93
C VAL A 480 4.70 19.21 11.29
N GLU A 481 5.29 18.48 12.25
CA GLU A 481 6.69 18.65 12.66
C GLU A 481 7.71 18.26 11.59
N LEU A 482 7.30 17.52 10.55
CA LEU A 482 8.16 17.20 9.40
C LEU A 482 8.40 18.42 8.48
N ASN A 483 7.57 19.46 8.56
CA ASN A 483 7.69 20.72 7.82
C ASN A 483 7.90 20.56 6.29
N ASN A 484 7.37 19.49 5.70
CA ASN A 484 7.38 19.27 4.25
C ASN A 484 6.18 18.41 3.83
N ASP A 485 5.32 18.95 2.96
CA ASP A 485 4.08 18.28 2.56
C ASP A 485 4.30 16.90 1.91
N HIS A 486 5.36 16.76 1.11
CA HIS A 486 5.71 15.48 0.49
C HIS A 486 6.15 14.46 1.52
N LEU A 487 7.04 14.83 2.44
CA LEU A 487 7.52 13.94 3.50
C LEU A 487 6.38 13.55 4.47
N GLN A 488 5.51 14.51 4.82
CA GLN A 488 4.29 14.27 5.59
C GLN A 488 3.40 13.23 4.91
N THR A 489 3.08 13.48 3.65
CA THR A 489 2.23 12.60 2.84
C THR A 489 2.85 11.22 2.68
N SER A 490 4.16 11.13 2.50
CA SER A 490 4.88 9.86 2.37
C SER A 490 4.86 9.04 3.64
N LEU A 491 5.14 9.65 4.80
CA LEU A 491 5.06 8.96 6.08
C LEU A 491 3.62 8.55 6.38
N PHE A 492 2.67 9.46 6.20
CA PHE A 492 1.25 9.18 6.38
C PHE A 492 0.79 8.00 5.52
N GLY A 493 1.15 7.98 4.22
CA GLY A 493 0.83 6.89 3.32
C GLY A 493 1.39 5.54 3.76
N LEU A 494 2.65 5.51 4.23
CA LEU A 494 3.30 4.31 4.74
C LEU A 494 2.64 3.81 6.03
N VAL A 495 2.38 4.71 6.99
CA VAL A 495 1.71 4.40 8.26
C VAL A 495 0.29 3.87 8.01
N ASN A 496 -0.47 4.52 7.13
CA ASN A 496 -1.83 4.09 6.79
C ASN A 496 -1.83 2.71 6.11
N LEU A 497 -0.93 2.49 5.14
CA LEU A 497 -0.78 1.19 4.50
C LEU A 497 -0.45 0.09 5.51
N ALA A 498 0.55 0.30 6.37
CA ALA A 498 0.96 -0.66 7.38
C ALA A 498 -0.16 -0.91 8.41
N THR A 499 -0.87 0.13 8.84
CA THR A 499 -2.03 0.02 9.74
C THR A 499 -3.14 -0.81 9.11
N ARG A 500 -3.44 -0.59 7.84
CA ARG A 500 -4.43 -1.37 7.08
C ARG A 500 -4.01 -2.83 6.97
N ILE A 501 -2.74 -3.12 6.72
CA ILE A 501 -2.22 -4.49 6.67
C ILE A 501 -2.39 -5.16 8.03
N VAL A 502 -1.97 -4.51 9.12
CA VAL A 502 -2.06 -5.10 10.47
C VAL A 502 -3.52 -5.33 10.90
N SER A 503 -4.41 -4.42 10.52
CA SER A 503 -5.84 -4.49 10.84
C SER A 503 -6.63 -5.42 9.91
N ASP A 504 -6.04 -5.86 8.78
CA ASP A 504 -6.68 -6.77 7.85
C ASP A 504 -6.87 -8.14 8.50
N THR A 505 -8.08 -8.72 8.34
CA THR A 505 -8.43 -9.99 8.96
C THR A 505 -7.46 -11.12 8.61
N LYS A 506 -6.88 -11.12 7.40
CA LYS A 506 -5.91 -12.14 6.98
C LYS A 506 -4.60 -11.99 7.72
N TYR A 507 -4.06 -10.79 7.87
CA TYR A 507 -2.82 -10.61 8.62
C TYR A 507 -3.06 -10.89 10.11
N LEU A 508 -4.11 -10.31 10.69
CA LEU A 508 -4.47 -10.49 12.09
C LEU A 508 -4.62 -11.98 12.46
N HIS A 509 -5.42 -12.73 11.69
CA HIS A 509 -5.66 -14.15 12.00
C HIS A 509 -4.53 -15.05 11.53
N ASN A 510 -4.09 -14.94 10.26
CA ASN A 510 -3.14 -15.89 9.68
C ASN A 510 -1.69 -15.66 10.12
N VAL A 511 -1.38 -14.46 10.65
CA VAL A 511 -0.06 -14.13 11.17
C VAL A 511 -0.08 -14.01 12.68
N LEU A 512 -0.72 -12.97 13.24
CA LEU A 512 -0.60 -12.70 14.68
C LEU A 512 -1.25 -13.81 15.52
N TYR A 513 -2.51 -14.13 15.27
CA TYR A 513 -3.21 -15.16 16.05
C TYR A 513 -2.65 -16.54 15.79
N ASN A 514 -2.30 -16.86 14.54
CA ASN A 514 -1.67 -18.15 14.20
C ASN A 514 -0.30 -18.32 14.89
N ILE A 515 0.53 -17.28 14.93
CA ILE A 515 1.80 -17.31 15.66
C ILE A 515 1.53 -17.51 17.16
N ALA A 516 0.63 -16.73 17.75
CA ALA A 516 0.27 -16.87 19.16
C ALA A 516 -0.26 -18.29 19.47
N THR A 517 -1.16 -18.81 18.64
CA THR A 517 -1.77 -20.15 18.75
C THR A 517 -0.73 -21.27 18.65
N ASN A 518 0.19 -21.22 17.67
CA ASN A 518 1.19 -22.28 17.51
C ASN A 518 2.31 -22.23 18.55
N LYS A 519 2.50 -21.08 19.21
CA LYS A 519 3.62 -20.85 20.13
C LYS A 519 3.23 -20.93 21.60
N TYR A 520 1.95 -20.75 21.97
CA TYR A 520 1.58 -20.80 23.38
C TYR A 520 1.76 -22.18 24.01
N GLN A 521 1.64 -23.28 23.24
CA GLN A 521 1.89 -24.63 23.77
C GLN A 521 3.37 -24.86 24.12
N SER A 522 4.30 -24.24 23.37
CA SER A 522 5.74 -24.35 23.61
C SER A 522 6.25 -23.51 24.80
N LEU A 523 5.38 -22.72 25.44
CA LEU A 523 5.77 -21.94 26.62
C LEU A 523 6.08 -22.82 27.83
N ASN A 524 5.46 -24.00 27.92
CA ASN A 524 5.68 -24.94 29.02
C ASN A 524 7.10 -25.54 29.02
N ASP A 525 7.83 -25.43 27.91
CA ASP A 525 9.17 -26.01 27.72
C ASP A 525 10.30 -25.00 28.07
N ILE A 526 9.97 -23.77 28.47
CA ILE A 526 10.93 -22.71 28.79
C ILE A 526 11.21 -22.73 30.30
N SER A 527 12.48 -22.89 30.68
CA SER A 527 12.88 -23.13 32.08
C SER A 527 13.55 -21.94 32.78
N SER A 528 13.87 -20.85 32.06
CA SER A 528 14.50 -19.64 32.63
C SER A 528 13.96 -18.33 32.04
N ASP A 529 14.08 -17.24 32.80
CA ASP A 529 13.66 -15.90 32.37
C ASP A 529 14.45 -15.38 31.16
N ASP A 530 15.74 -15.69 31.08
CA ASP A 530 16.60 -15.30 29.94
C ASP A 530 16.21 -16.05 28.67
N ASP A 531 15.93 -17.35 28.78
CA ASP A 531 15.42 -18.16 27.66
C ASP A 531 14.07 -17.65 27.18
N TYR A 532 13.23 -17.19 28.11
CA TYR A 532 11.94 -16.60 27.81
C TYR A 532 12.04 -15.28 27.04
N ALA A 533 12.89 -14.36 27.50
CA ALA A 533 13.12 -13.08 26.84
C ALA A 533 13.71 -13.27 25.43
N SER A 534 14.63 -14.23 25.26
CA SER A 534 15.18 -14.60 23.95
C SER A 534 14.10 -15.20 23.03
N TRP A 535 13.29 -16.11 23.57
CA TRP A 535 12.22 -16.77 22.85
C TRP A 535 11.14 -15.79 22.37
N ILE A 536 10.65 -14.90 23.25
CA ILE A 536 9.60 -13.94 22.87
C ILE A 536 10.11 -12.95 21.83
N ASN A 537 11.39 -12.55 21.91
CA ASN A 537 12.03 -11.72 20.89
C ASN A 537 12.07 -12.44 19.54
N LYS A 538 12.43 -13.72 19.50
CA LYS A 538 12.43 -14.53 18.26
C LYS A 538 11.03 -14.63 17.65
N VAL A 539 10.02 -14.92 18.47
CA VAL A 539 8.62 -15.03 18.04
C VAL A 539 8.10 -13.69 17.51
N SER A 540 8.41 -12.59 18.19
CA SER A 540 8.01 -11.25 17.78
C SER A 540 8.72 -10.76 16.51
N ASN A 541 10.00 -11.09 16.36
CA ASN A 541 10.77 -10.83 15.15
C ASN A 541 10.20 -11.57 13.93
N GLN A 542 9.64 -12.76 14.10
CA GLN A 542 8.94 -13.48 13.03
C GLN A 542 7.68 -12.73 12.57
N ALA A 543 6.87 -12.22 13.51
CA ALA A 543 5.67 -11.45 13.17
C ALA A 543 6.03 -10.14 12.44
N PHE A 544 7.04 -9.42 12.94
CA PHE A 544 7.50 -8.18 12.32
C PHE A 544 8.12 -8.42 10.94
N SER A 545 8.94 -9.46 10.76
CA SER A 545 9.47 -9.85 9.45
C SER A 545 8.34 -10.09 8.42
N ARG A 546 7.28 -10.79 8.81
CA ARG A 546 6.09 -11.00 7.96
C ARG A 546 5.37 -9.69 7.62
N LEU A 547 5.30 -8.75 8.57
CA LEU A 547 4.74 -7.42 8.31
C LEU A 547 5.58 -6.66 7.28
N LEU A 548 6.90 -6.67 7.43
CA LEU A 548 7.81 -6.03 6.48
C LEU A 548 7.64 -6.61 5.08
N HIS A 549 7.57 -7.93 4.95
CA HIS A 549 7.28 -8.57 3.65
C HIS A 549 5.93 -8.14 3.08
N ALA A 550 4.87 -8.08 3.89
CA ALA A 550 3.53 -7.67 3.44
C ALA A 550 3.50 -6.21 2.97
N ILE A 551 4.17 -5.30 3.69
CA ILE A 551 4.32 -3.90 3.28
C ILE A 551 5.09 -3.83 1.96
N SER A 552 6.19 -4.55 1.85
CA SER A 552 7.09 -4.50 0.68
C SER A 552 6.49 -5.10 -0.58
N ALA A 553 5.55 -6.03 -0.43
CA ALA A 553 4.80 -6.61 -1.53
C ALA A 553 3.56 -5.77 -1.92
N SER A 554 3.24 -4.72 -1.16
CA SER A 554 2.09 -3.85 -1.40
C SER A 554 2.46 -2.69 -2.33
N GLN A 555 1.45 -2.03 -2.89
CA GLN A 555 1.62 -0.80 -3.66
C GLN A 555 1.20 0.43 -2.87
N LEU A 556 1.97 1.51 -3.02
CA LEU A 556 1.65 2.84 -2.51
C LEU A 556 2.01 3.87 -3.58
N ASN A 557 1.07 4.76 -3.93
CA ASN A 557 1.27 5.81 -4.96
C ASN A 557 1.81 5.27 -6.30
N ASN A 558 1.28 4.14 -6.78
CA ASN A 558 1.74 3.42 -7.98
C ASN A 558 3.20 2.92 -7.95
N GLN A 559 3.86 2.96 -6.79
CA GLN A 559 5.17 2.35 -6.58
C GLN A 559 5.00 0.94 -6.00
N ASN A 560 5.75 -0.02 -6.56
CA ASN A 560 5.77 -1.42 -6.11
C ASN A 560 6.59 -1.63 -4.82
N ASN A 561 7.15 -0.57 -4.24
CA ASN A 561 7.92 -0.61 -3.01
C ASN A 561 7.57 0.60 -2.12
N PRO A 562 6.69 0.46 -1.12
CA PRO A 562 6.25 1.59 -0.30
C PRO A 562 7.37 2.30 0.46
N TRP A 563 8.50 1.62 0.72
CA TRP A 563 9.66 2.22 1.40
C TRP A 563 10.35 3.30 0.55
N THR A 564 10.21 3.27 -0.79
CA THR A 564 10.77 4.31 -1.66
C THR A 564 9.96 5.59 -1.67
N VAL A 565 8.69 5.53 -1.24
CA VAL A 565 7.83 6.72 -1.14
C VAL A 565 8.36 7.66 -0.04
N LEU A 566 8.83 7.11 1.08
CA LEU A 566 9.43 7.89 2.17
C LEU A 566 10.72 8.59 1.74
N THR A 567 11.60 7.88 1.04
CA THR A 567 12.86 8.45 0.53
C THR A 567 12.65 9.43 -0.62
N GLY A 568 11.55 9.28 -1.38
CA GLY A 568 11.09 10.28 -2.35
C GLY A 568 10.70 11.61 -1.70
N GLY A 569 10.08 11.58 -0.51
CA GLY A 569 9.75 12.79 0.25
C GLY A 569 10.99 13.61 0.63
N PHE A 570 12.07 12.95 1.04
CA PHE A 570 13.35 13.61 1.32
C PHE A 570 14.00 14.23 0.08
N LYS A 571 13.79 13.65 -1.11
CA LYS A 571 14.27 14.26 -2.35
C LYS A 571 13.60 15.61 -2.61
N SER A 572 12.29 15.72 -2.35
CA SER A 572 11.60 17.01 -2.43
C SER A 572 12.13 18.02 -1.41
N VAL A 573 12.50 17.58 -0.20
CA VAL A 573 13.15 18.45 0.80
C VAL A 573 14.50 18.97 0.29
N GLN A 574 15.32 18.09 -0.29
CA GLN A 574 16.59 18.46 -0.89
C GLN A 574 16.42 19.48 -2.03
N GLU A 575 15.46 19.25 -2.93
CA GLU A 575 15.15 20.17 -4.04
C GLU A 575 14.76 21.56 -3.54
N ILE A 576 13.94 21.65 -2.48
CA ILE A 576 13.59 22.94 -1.85
C ILE A 576 14.83 23.67 -1.38
N TYR A 577 15.73 23.00 -0.65
CA TYR A 577 16.92 23.69 -0.16
C TYR A 577 17.90 24.08 -1.28
N GLN A 578 18.02 23.26 -2.33
CA GLN A 578 18.80 23.63 -3.52
C GLN A 578 18.24 24.87 -4.21
N GLU A 579 16.91 25.00 -4.28
CA GLU A 579 16.27 26.21 -4.81
C GLU A 579 16.48 27.43 -3.91
N LEU A 580 16.42 27.28 -2.58
CA LEU A 580 16.76 28.35 -1.64
C LEU A 580 18.20 28.86 -1.83
N ALA A 581 19.14 27.97 -2.16
CA ALA A 581 20.53 28.33 -2.45
C ALA A 581 20.70 28.99 -3.83
N ARG A 582 19.78 28.78 -4.78
CA ARG A 582 19.84 29.34 -6.16
C ARG A 582 19.16 30.69 -6.29
N VAL A 583 18.05 30.91 -5.60
CA VAL A 583 17.29 32.18 -5.68
C VAL A 583 18.11 33.31 -5.06
N SER A 584 18.42 34.35 -5.84
CA SER A 584 19.35 35.42 -5.44
C SER A 584 18.98 36.09 -4.12
N GLY A 585 17.71 36.47 -3.93
CA GLY A 585 17.24 37.13 -2.70
C GLY A 585 17.38 36.25 -1.45
N THR A 586 17.00 34.98 -1.54
CA THR A 586 17.12 34.02 -0.44
C THR A 586 18.58 33.73 -0.13
N ARG A 587 19.39 33.51 -1.16
CA ARG A 587 20.84 33.28 -1.03
C ARG A 587 21.53 34.45 -0.35
N GLU A 588 21.22 35.69 -0.75
CA GLU A 588 21.75 36.90 -0.13
C GLU A 588 21.32 37.02 1.34
N ALA A 589 20.08 36.69 1.67
CA ALA A 589 19.60 36.67 3.05
C ALA A 589 20.34 35.63 3.92
N ILE A 590 20.58 34.42 3.38
CA ILE A 590 21.37 33.37 4.06
C ILE A 590 22.81 33.84 4.27
N ILE A 591 23.46 34.41 3.25
CA ILE A 591 24.83 34.93 3.35
C ILE A 591 24.91 36.07 4.38
N LYS A 592 23.93 36.98 4.37
CA LYS A 592 23.85 38.06 5.36
C LYS A 592 23.73 37.51 6.78
N LYS A 593 22.83 36.55 7.01
CA LYS A 593 22.67 35.88 8.31
C LYS A 593 23.95 35.17 8.72
N ALA A 594 24.61 34.48 7.80
CA ALA A 594 25.86 33.79 8.08
C ALA A 594 26.97 34.76 8.51
N ASN A 595 27.10 35.91 7.83
CA ASN A 595 28.05 36.96 8.19
C ASN A 595 27.71 37.60 9.55
N GLU A 596 26.43 37.81 9.84
CA GLU A 596 25.98 38.42 11.09
C GLU A 596 26.25 37.54 12.32
N PHE A 597 26.15 36.22 12.17
CA PHE A 597 26.32 35.25 13.25
C PHE A 597 27.63 34.44 13.18
N ASN A 598 28.59 34.84 12.34
CA ASN A 598 29.89 34.18 12.14
C ASN A 598 29.79 32.68 11.77
N ILE A 599 28.82 32.33 10.92
CA ILE A 599 28.66 30.98 10.37
C ILE A 599 29.56 30.84 9.13
N ASP A 600 30.43 29.84 9.12
CA ASP A 600 31.25 29.51 7.94
C ASP A 600 30.39 28.74 6.93
N LEU A 601 30.16 29.38 5.77
CA LEU A 601 29.37 28.82 4.67
C LEU A 601 29.92 27.49 4.15
N LYS A 602 31.20 27.18 4.36
CA LYS A 602 31.78 25.87 4.00
C LYS A 602 31.05 24.71 4.69
N HIS A 603 30.68 24.86 5.96
CA HIS A 603 29.95 23.81 6.69
C HIS A 603 28.53 23.66 6.15
N LEU A 604 27.93 24.76 5.67
CA LEU A 604 26.62 24.72 5.04
C LEU A 604 26.67 23.96 3.70
N ASP A 605 27.67 24.23 2.87
CA ASP A 605 27.89 23.50 1.61
C ASP A 605 28.13 22.00 1.86
N GLN A 606 28.94 21.66 2.87
CA GLN A 606 29.17 20.27 3.24
C GLN A 606 27.89 19.57 3.72
N LEU A 607 27.04 20.24 4.50
CA LEU A 607 25.75 19.68 4.91
C LEU A 607 24.85 19.36 3.72
N TYR A 608 24.87 20.18 2.66
CA TYR A 608 24.14 19.90 1.43
C TYR A 608 24.62 18.62 0.73
N ASP A 609 25.94 18.46 0.58
CA ASP A 609 26.53 17.27 -0.04
C ASP A 609 26.25 16.00 0.78
N TYR A 610 26.30 16.11 2.11
CA TYR A 610 25.99 15.00 3.01
C TYR A 610 24.49 14.67 3.03
N LEU A 611 23.61 15.68 2.92
CA LEU A 611 22.18 15.42 2.75
C LEU A 611 21.93 14.59 1.49
N ASP A 612 22.49 15.00 0.34
CA ASP A 612 22.37 14.23 -0.93
C ASP A 612 22.88 12.80 -0.77
N THR A 613 24.08 12.64 -0.18
CA THR A 613 24.67 11.32 0.08
C THR A 613 23.80 10.47 1.00
N SER A 614 23.24 11.04 2.07
CA SER A 614 22.37 10.33 3.01
C SER A 614 21.06 9.89 2.36
N ILE A 615 20.46 10.74 1.52
CA ILE A 615 19.25 10.42 0.73
C ILE A 615 19.56 9.26 -0.20
N LEU A 616 20.70 9.29 -0.90
CA LEU A 616 21.11 8.20 -1.78
C LEU A 616 21.31 6.88 -1.03
N LYS A 617 21.91 6.91 0.17
CA LYS A 617 22.04 5.73 1.05
C LYS A 617 20.66 5.20 1.46
N ALA A 618 19.74 6.06 1.89
CA ALA A 618 18.39 5.69 2.25
C ALA A 618 17.60 5.09 1.07
N GLN A 619 17.69 5.71 -0.12
CA GLN A 619 17.08 5.21 -1.36
C GLN A 619 17.66 3.86 -1.77
N THR A 620 18.98 3.70 -1.69
CA THR A 620 19.66 2.43 -2.01
C THR A 620 19.19 1.34 -1.07
N SER A 621 19.12 1.63 0.24
CA SER A 621 18.60 0.70 1.24
C SER A 621 17.13 0.34 0.95
N ALA A 622 16.26 1.31 0.69
CA ALA A 622 14.86 1.07 0.33
C ALA A 622 14.71 0.10 -0.86
N ASN A 623 15.52 0.30 -1.91
CA ASN A 623 15.50 -0.53 -3.12
C ASN A 623 16.07 -1.95 -2.94
N GLN A 624 16.80 -2.19 -1.86
CA GLN A 624 17.46 -3.47 -1.60
C GLN A 624 16.64 -4.45 -0.75
N ILE A 625 15.45 -4.07 -0.28
CA ILE A 625 14.64 -4.94 0.59
C ILE A 625 14.38 -6.33 0.00
N GLY A 626 14.07 -6.42 -1.29
CA GLY A 626 13.82 -7.70 -1.97
C GLY A 626 15.08 -8.59 -2.12
N LYS A 627 16.26 -8.04 -1.82
CA LYS A 627 17.56 -8.72 -1.86
C LYS A 627 18.15 -8.95 -0.46
N ALA A 628 17.50 -8.43 0.59
CA ALA A 628 18.00 -8.54 1.95
C ALA A 628 17.86 -9.98 2.47
N LEU A 629 19.00 -10.62 2.79
CA LEU A 629 19.01 -11.94 3.43
C LEU A 629 18.42 -11.91 4.85
N ASN A 630 18.55 -10.76 5.53
CA ASN A 630 17.97 -10.52 6.85
C ASN A 630 17.15 -9.22 6.81
N ILE A 631 15.83 -9.35 6.66
CA ILE A 631 14.91 -8.22 6.55
C ILE A 631 14.84 -7.37 7.84
N LEU A 632 15.17 -7.95 9.01
CA LEU A 632 15.17 -7.22 10.28
C LEU A 632 16.39 -6.30 10.37
N SER A 633 17.58 -6.82 10.03
CA SER A 633 18.80 -6.00 9.93
C SER A 633 18.63 -4.92 8.88
N TRP A 634 18.04 -5.26 7.74
CA TRP A 634 17.72 -4.28 6.70
C TRP A 634 16.85 -3.14 7.24
N TYR A 635 15.83 -3.42 8.05
CA TYR A 635 14.96 -2.39 8.61
C TYR A 635 15.71 -1.48 9.57
N ASP A 636 16.59 -2.04 10.40
CA ASP A 636 17.43 -1.27 11.32
C ASP A 636 18.39 -0.37 10.53
N ASP A 637 19.03 -0.89 9.48
CA ASP A 637 19.92 -0.11 8.60
C ASP A 637 19.15 0.98 7.83
N PHE A 638 17.99 0.65 7.28
CA PHE A 638 17.11 1.60 6.61
C PHE A 638 16.72 2.75 7.55
N THR A 639 16.28 2.42 8.76
CA THR A 639 15.89 3.40 9.77
C THR A 639 17.06 4.27 10.21
N ASN A 640 18.27 3.71 10.32
CA ASN A 640 19.48 4.49 10.59
C ASN A 640 19.80 5.47 9.46
N HIS A 641 19.64 5.07 8.18
CA HIS A 641 19.80 6.00 7.07
C HIS A 641 18.74 7.10 7.06
N ILE A 642 17.48 6.77 7.38
CA ILE A 642 16.41 7.77 7.54
C ILE A 642 16.74 8.76 8.68
N LYS A 643 17.28 8.26 9.80
CA LYS A 643 17.74 9.10 10.91
C LYS A 643 18.81 10.08 10.46
N ASP A 644 19.83 9.56 9.78
CA ASP A 644 20.92 10.37 9.26
C ASP A 644 20.40 11.48 8.32
N THR A 645 19.54 11.14 7.37
CA THR A 645 18.91 12.12 6.47
C THR A 645 18.07 13.17 7.19
N SER A 646 17.28 12.75 8.19
CA SER A 646 16.42 13.66 8.96
C SER A 646 17.23 14.66 9.78
N GLU A 647 18.33 14.22 10.39
CA GLU A 647 19.25 15.09 11.14
C GLU A 647 19.89 16.15 10.23
N HIS A 648 20.37 15.77 9.04
CA HIS A 648 20.90 16.75 8.07
C HIS A 648 19.84 17.75 7.63
N SER A 649 18.64 17.27 7.31
CA SER A 649 17.51 18.12 6.91
C SER A 649 17.13 19.11 8.00
N ALA A 650 17.06 18.67 9.27
CA ALA A 650 16.71 19.52 10.39
C ALA A 650 17.75 20.62 10.64
N LEU A 651 19.05 20.28 10.54
CA LEU A 651 20.14 21.26 10.66
C LEU A 651 20.07 22.30 9.53
N LEU A 652 19.89 21.85 8.28
CA LEU A 652 19.75 22.75 7.13
C LEU A 652 18.55 23.67 7.26
N LYS A 653 17.42 23.20 7.80
CA LYS A 653 16.23 24.02 8.04
C LYS A 653 16.57 25.28 8.83
N ILE A 654 17.22 25.12 9.99
CA ILE A 654 17.53 26.23 10.90
C ILE A 654 18.61 27.14 10.29
N LEU A 655 19.63 26.56 9.67
CA LEU A 655 20.73 27.31 9.07
C LEU A 655 20.29 28.09 7.81
N THR A 656 19.26 27.64 7.10
CA THR A 656 18.77 28.27 5.86
C THR A 656 17.51 29.13 6.03
N ASP A 657 16.90 29.15 7.23
CA ASP A 657 15.77 30.04 7.54
C ASP A 657 16.14 31.52 7.30
N THR A 658 15.34 32.24 6.50
CA THR A 658 15.62 33.64 6.16
C THR A 658 14.92 34.65 7.07
N SER A 659 14.18 34.16 8.07
CA SER A 659 13.51 34.98 9.07
C SER A 659 14.50 35.88 9.82
N GLU A 660 14.09 37.12 10.10
CA GLU A 660 14.90 38.02 10.93
C GLU A 660 14.83 37.59 12.39
N ILE A 661 15.98 37.22 12.97
CA ILE A 661 16.07 36.67 14.34
C ILE A 661 16.92 37.49 15.31
N LYS A 662 17.53 38.58 14.85
CA LYS A 662 18.52 39.36 15.63
C LYS A 662 18.02 39.80 17.02
N ASN A 663 16.72 40.10 17.11
CA ASN A 663 16.09 40.58 18.34
C ASN A 663 15.40 39.47 19.14
N ASN A 664 15.58 38.20 18.77
CA ASN A 664 15.01 37.04 19.45
C ASN A 664 16.14 36.14 19.99
N GLU A 665 16.45 36.31 21.28
CA GLU A 665 17.54 35.58 21.95
C GLU A 665 17.39 34.05 21.85
N GLU A 666 16.16 33.53 21.93
CA GLU A 666 15.87 32.10 21.86
C GLU A 666 16.22 31.53 20.47
N LYS A 667 15.82 32.22 19.40
CA LYS A 667 16.15 31.84 18.03
C LYS A 667 17.64 31.98 17.70
N VAL A 668 18.31 32.99 18.26
CA VAL A 668 19.77 33.14 18.11
C VAL A 668 20.50 31.98 18.79
N LYS A 669 20.06 31.59 19.99
CA LYS A 669 20.61 30.43 20.70
C LYS A 669 20.37 29.13 19.91
N GLU A 670 19.17 28.91 19.42
CA GLU A 670 18.82 27.76 18.57
C GLU A 670 19.71 27.68 17.31
N LEU A 671 19.96 28.82 16.66
CA LEU A 671 20.85 28.90 15.49
C LEU A 671 22.28 28.49 15.85
N GLN A 672 22.82 28.99 16.96
CA GLN A 672 24.19 28.69 17.39
C GLN A 672 24.35 27.21 17.80
N GLU A 673 23.41 26.66 18.56
CA GLU A 673 23.40 25.25 18.96
C GLU A 673 23.29 24.32 17.74
N SER A 674 22.45 24.70 16.77
CA SER A 674 22.31 23.98 15.50
C SER A 674 23.59 24.04 14.67
N TYR A 675 24.26 25.18 14.63
CA TYR A 675 25.54 25.31 13.92
C TYR A 675 26.65 24.45 14.55
N GLN A 676 26.75 24.41 15.89
CA GLN A 676 27.71 23.51 16.56
C GLN A 676 27.37 22.04 16.34
N SER A 677 26.09 21.70 16.34
CA SER A 677 25.60 20.35 16.04
C SER A 677 25.92 19.95 14.60
N ALA A 678 25.83 20.89 13.65
CA ALA A 678 26.21 20.67 12.26
C ALA A 678 27.70 20.36 12.12
N ILE A 679 28.59 21.14 12.76
CA ILE A 679 30.04 20.88 12.73
C ILE A 679 30.33 19.48 13.28
N LYS A 680 29.78 19.14 14.45
CA LYS A 680 29.95 17.82 15.06
C LYS A 680 29.44 16.70 14.15
N LYS A 681 28.27 16.88 13.52
CA LYS A 681 27.69 15.91 12.59
C LYS A 681 28.58 15.70 11.36
N LEU A 682 29.16 16.77 10.81
CA LEU A 682 30.11 16.70 9.71
C LEU A 682 31.40 15.98 10.11
N GLU A 683 31.93 16.20 11.32
CA GLU A 683 33.08 15.47 11.86
C GLU A 683 32.78 13.97 12.01
N ASP A 684 31.62 13.63 12.57
CA ASP A 684 31.16 12.26 12.72
C ASP A 684 31.03 11.56 11.36
N ASN A 685 30.43 12.23 10.36
CA ASN A 685 30.31 11.69 9.00
C ASN A 685 31.65 11.49 8.31
N ASN A 686 32.60 12.42 8.48
CA ASN A 686 33.96 12.30 7.95
C ASN A 686 34.67 11.08 8.54
N ARG A 687 34.51 10.87 9.85
CA ARG A 687 35.04 9.71 10.55
C ARG A 687 34.37 8.40 10.09
N GLU A 688 33.07 8.39 9.87
CA GLU A 688 32.36 7.21 9.34
C GLU A 688 32.79 6.87 7.91
N ASN A 689 32.91 7.85 7.02
CA ASN A 689 33.38 7.64 5.65
C ASN A 689 34.81 7.07 5.59
N LYS A 690 35.63 7.36 6.60
CA LYS A 690 37.01 6.83 6.74
C LYS A 690 37.07 5.47 7.45
N ARG A 691 35.98 4.98 8.05
CA ARG A 691 35.94 3.69 8.77
C ARG A 691 36.26 2.48 7.88
N PRO A 692 35.78 2.36 6.64
CA PRO A 692 36.18 1.27 5.74
C PRO A 692 37.68 1.28 5.44
N LEU A 693 38.28 2.46 5.27
CA LEU A 693 39.72 2.63 5.11
C LEU A 693 40.48 2.08 6.32
N ILE A 694 40.03 2.38 7.54
CA ILE A 694 40.63 1.83 8.78
C ILE A 694 40.50 0.31 8.79
N ILE A 695 39.30 -0.24 8.54
CA ILE A 695 39.07 -1.70 8.56
C ILE A 695 39.95 -2.42 7.54
N ILE A 696 39.95 -1.97 6.29
CA ILE A 696 40.75 -2.57 5.20
C ILE A 696 42.23 -2.47 5.54
N SER A 697 42.68 -1.33 6.05
CA SER A 697 44.08 -1.13 6.46
C SER A 697 44.47 -2.07 7.60
N SER A 698 43.64 -2.23 8.63
CA SER A 698 43.87 -3.17 9.73
C SER A 698 43.91 -4.62 9.22
N LEU A 699 43.03 -4.98 8.29
CA LEU A 699 42.97 -6.32 7.71
C LEU A 699 44.22 -6.64 6.87
N PHE A 700 44.70 -5.67 6.09
CA PHE A 700 45.94 -5.82 5.33
C PHE A 700 47.18 -5.88 6.23
N ILE A 701 47.23 -5.13 7.33
CA ILE A 701 48.30 -5.26 8.34
C ILE A 701 48.29 -6.66 8.96
N ALA A 702 47.12 -7.18 9.35
CA ALA A 702 47.02 -8.52 9.92
C ALA A 702 47.45 -9.61 8.92
N LEU A 703 47.00 -9.50 7.67
CA LEU A 703 47.37 -10.42 6.59
C LEU A 703 48.87 -10.34 6.25
N SER A 704 49.45 -9.14 6.19
CA SER A 704 50.87 -8.96 5.90
C SER A 704 51.75 -9.54 7.01
N LEU A 705 51.34 -9.37 8.27
CA LEU A 705 52.00 -9.96 9.43
C LEU A 705 51.95 -11.50 9.37
N LEU A 706 50.77 -12.07 9.11
CA LEU A 706 50.61 -13.52 8.93
C LEU A 706 51.48 -14.05 7.79
N PHE A 707 51.59 -13.30 6.69
CA PHE A 707 52.42 -13.67 5.54
C PHE A 707 53.92 -13.62 5.86
N ILE A 708 54.36 -12.64 6.68
CA ILE A 708 55.74 -12.57 7.18
C ILE A 708 56.04 -13.77 8.09
N ILE A 709 55.14 -14.10 9.02
CA ILE A 709 55.28 -15.23 9.93
C ILE A 709 55.37 -16.55 9.15
N ALA A 710 54.45 -16.78 8.21
CA ALA A 710 54.42 -17.98 7.38
C ALA A 710 55.70 -18.13 6.54
N ASN A 711 56.16 -17.05 5.89
CA ASN A 711 57.41 -17.09 5.12
C ASN A 711 58.64 -17.29 6.00
N THR A 712 58.64 -16.73 7.21
CA THR A 712 59.73 -16.93 8.18
C THR A 712 59.78 -18.39 8.64
N LEU A 713 58.64 -19.02 8.91
CA LEU A 713 58.54 -20.44 9.22
C LEU A 713 59.03 -21.32 8.07
N VAL A 714 58.58 -21.06 6.84
CA VAL A 714 59.04 -21.79 5.64
C VAL A 714 60.54 -21.62 5.43
N PHE A 715 61.07 -20.41 5.66
CA PHE A 715 62.49 -20.13 5.58
C PHE A 715 63.27 -20.90 6.65
N LEU A 716 62.85 -20.88 7.91
CA LEU A 716 63.50 -21.63 8.99
C LEU A 716 63.50 -23.14 8.72
N ILE A 717 62.40 -23.70 8.22
CA ILE A 717 62.27 -25.12 7.88
C ILE A 717 63.18 -25.49 6.69
N LYS A 718 63.22 -24.67 5.63
CA LYS A 718 64.00 -24.98 4.41
C LYS A 718 65.47 -24.61 4.53
N ALA A 719 65.82 -23.55 5.25
CA ALA A 719 67.21 -23.12 5.49
C ALA A 719 67.96 -24.14 6.34
N LYS A 720 67.29 -24.82 7.27
CA LYS A 720 67.87 -25.92 8.05
C LYS A 720 68.11 -27.19 7.23
N ARG A 721 67.45 -27.34 6.06
CA ARG A 721 67.44 -28.58 5.26
C ARG A 721 68.21 -28.49 3.93
N SER A 722 68.48 -27.29 3.40
CA SER A 722 69.23 -27.12 2.16
C SER A 722 69.75 -25.69 2.04
N ASN A 723 71.03 -25.54 1.65
CA ASN A 723 71.69 -24.26 1.34
C ASN A 723 71.20 -23.66 0.00
N ASN A 724 69.88 -23.74 -0.25
CA ASN A 724 69.24 -23.43 -1.51
C ASN A 724 69.09 -21.92 -1.70
N LYS A 725 69.92 -21.33 -2.58
CA LYS A 725 69.88 -19.89 -2.93
C LYS A 725 68.50 -19.41 -3.38
N ASN A 726 67.68 -20.28 -3.98
CA ASN A 726 66.32 -19.93 -4.43
C ASN A 726 65.34 -19.75 -3.26
N ALA A 727 65.53 -20.45 -2.14
CA ALA A 727 64.70 -20.27 -0.95
C ALA A 727 65.00 -18.92 -0.26
N LYS A 728 66.29 -18.53 -0.20
CA LYS A 728 66.72 -17.21 0.29
C LYS A 728 66.15 -16.08 -0.59
N LEU A 729 66.24 -16.22 -1.91
CA LEU A 729 65.71 -15.21 -2.84
C LEU A 729 64.18 -15.07 -2.74
N THR A 730 63.46 -16.19 -2.63
CA THR A 730 61.99 -16.19 -2.49
C THR A 730 61.56 -15.57 -1.16
N PHE A 731 62.28 -15.85 -0.07
CA PHE A 731 62.06 -15.21 1.22
C PHE A 731 62.28 -13.70 1.15
N ILE A 732 63.39 -13.24 0.56
CA ILE A 732 63.68 -11.80 0.41
C ILE A 732 62.58 -11.10 -0.40
N ILE A 733 62.22 -11.64 -1.57
CA ILE A 733 61.17 -11.05 -2.43
C ILE A 733 59.83 -10.98 -1.68
N SER A 734 59.45 -12.07 -1.00
CA SER A 734 58.20 -12.16 -0.26
C SER A 734 58.15 -11.19 0.93
N THR A 735 59.23 -11.10 1.68
CA THR A 735 59.36 -10.16 2.81
C THR A 735 59.33 -8.72 2.34
N THR A 736 59.98 -8.39 1.21
CA THR A 736 59.93 -7.04 0.63
C THR A 736 58.50 -6.68 0.20
N ILE A 737 57.79 -7.57 -0.48
CA ILE A 737 56.38 -7.34 -0.87
C ILE A 737 55.51 -7.14 0.37
N SER A 738 55.65 -7.99 1.39
CA SER A 738 54.86 -7.86 2.61
C SER A 738 55.17 -6.57 3.37
N THR A 739 56.43 -6.14 3.37
CA THR A 739 56.85 -4.88 3.99
C THR A 739 56.24 -3.68 3.27
N ILE A 740 56.22 -3.67 1.93
CA ILE A 740 55.57 -2.62 1.13
C ILE A 740 54.06 -2.56 1.42
N ILE A 741 53.39 -3.71 1.47
CA ILE A 741 51.95 -3.79 1.82
C ILE A 741 51.73 -3.26 3.23
N THR A 742 52.59 -3.61 4.18
CA THR A 742 52.49 -3.15 5.58
C THR A 742 52.66 -1.64 5.67
N ILE A 743 53.68 -1.07 5.04
CA ILE A 743 53.92 0.38 5.02
C ILE A 743 52.73 1.11 4.37
N SER A 744 52.25 0.62 3.23
CA SER A 744 51.09 1.20 2.53
C SER A 744 49.84 1.16 3.40
N SER A 745 49.63 0.05 4.13
CA SER A 745 48.49 -0.12 5.04
C SER A 745 48.61 0.78 6.27
N ILE A 746 49.82 0.99 6.81
CA ILE A 746 50.05 1.96 7.90
C ILE A 746 49.77 3.38 7.42
N ILE A 747 50.19 3.76 6.21
CA ILE A 747 49.89 5.07 5.65
C ILE A 747 48.38 5.27 5.49
N LEU A 748 47.67 4.28 4.94
CA LEU A 748 46.20 4.33 4.83
C LEU A 748 45.51 4.37 6.20
N LEU A 749 46.04 3.66 7.20
CA LEU A 749 45.56 3.70 8.58
C LEU A 749 45.74 5.09 9.19
N ILE A 750 46.91 5.72 9.00
CA ILE A 750 47.19 7.08 9.47
C ILE A 750 46.24 8.08 8.79
N ILE A 751 46.04 7.98 7.46
CA ILE A 751 45.10 8.83 6.72
C ILE A 751 43.66 8.62 7.22
N GLY A 752 43.28 7.40 7.56
CA GLY A 752 41.99 7.07 8.15
C GLY A 752 41.80 7.64 9.55
N LEU A 753 42.86 7.71 10.35
CA LEU A 753 42.83 8.20 11.74
C LEU A 753 42.93 9.72 11.88
N LYS A 754 43.56 10.42 10.92
CA LYS A 754 43.96 11.83 11.11
C LYS A 754 42.91 12.91 10.77
N GLY A 755 41.64 12.56 10.62
CA GLY A 755 40.57 13.54 10.35
C GLY A 755 40.49 13.92 8.89
#